data_AF-A0A6A6UF88-F1
#
_entry.id   AF-A0A6A6UF88-F1
#
_cell.length_a   1.000
_cell.length_b   1.000
_cell.length_c   1.000
_cell.angle_alpha   90.00
_cell.angle_beta   90.00
_cell.angle_gamma   90.00
#
_symmetry.space_group_name_H-M   'P 1'
#
loop_
_entity.id
_entity.type
_entity.pdbx_description
1 polymer ?
#
loop_
_entity_poly.entity_id
_entity_poly.type
_entity_poly.pdbx_seq_one_letter_code
_entity_poly.pdbx_strand_id
1 'polypeptide(L)'
;MDPRTWLRDLTPYFLYLLFISTIGPLLFGYHLDLESTLPQCIPMTPAQLGMVSSIFTLGGLLGALAAGPISASQGRLRTMLFTTIFFAIGPVFEALSPSIAVMAIGRLISGFGAGASVVVVPLYVSEISPPAERGFFGSFTQVMVNGGIFVTQLLGYLLSYGQMWRVVLAAGGAIAVINAIGLFFAAESPKWLAHNGKGRKARELLQKIRGPKFDIEHEVNSWGHSSDDDDEEAVGESAGLLSNEEDVSPAASIKRSRPEHAGMIDVLRHPHHRKAVFAVCMIMIAQQFTGINSIIMYGVTLLADLLESNSALLNLAVSGLNIAVTAGCAPLVDRLGRKSCLIGSIGGMGISSLFLAFGIRYSISAVSAVAVVTFVASFGLGLGPIPFILASELVDAEAVSSTQTWALCFNWVSTFCIAQFFPVVNNALGKGIIYFVFAGISAFFASFVAFYVPESKGKNNTPTNDPFPAHYSPALPPHNSPERNPFLSSNHNINDPPPSLLSPAFTPPSTPGTNTPTPATLRDAKSIPVLPSSTPGPNLLPKLPNVRCQVRARIPTTTGAQMFLYLYTNDADAKEHLAIVFGEHIRSASLDAERTGETERDRMIRGAYVGRLHPGRTSSRVEQIRREAGVSSSPAQIEAERAPLVRIHSECYTGETVWSARCDCGEQLDEAQRLMCLPCNESAGGAIIYLRQEGRGIGLGEKLKAYNLQDLGHDTYEANLLLRHPADARSYGLATAMLVDLGLGGERGIRLLTNNPDKIRAVEGPNREVVVKERVAMIPLTWQTGGQKGVQGDEVEKYLSTKIEKFKHLLSQ
;
A
#
# COMPACT_ATOMS: atom_id res chain seq x y z
N MET A 1 -27.91 -22.82 -25.52
CA MET A 1 -28.08 -24.11 -24.82
C MET A 1 -28.41 -23.84 -23.36
N ASP A 2 -28.89 -24.84 -22.63
CA ASP A 2 -29.24 -24.72 -21.20
C ASP A 2 -27.95 -24.74 -20.35
N PRO A 3 -27.67 -23.73 -19.49
CA PRO A 3 -26.38 -23.61 -18.77
C PRO A 3 -26.10 -24.69 -17.71
N ARG A 4 -26.83 -25.82 -17.75
CA ARG A 4 -26.64 -27.01 -16.91
C ARG A 4 -26.09 -28.23 -17.67
N THR A 5 -26.04 -28.22 -19.01
CA THR A 5 -25.57 -29.38 -19.78
C THR A 5 -24.05 -29.47 -19.84
N TRP A 6 -23.35 -28.38 -20.20
CA TRP A 6 -21.89 -28.34 -20.35
C TRP A 6 -21.13 -28.85 -19.10
N LEU A 7 -21.68 -28.66 -17.90
CA LEU A 7 -21.13 -29.18 -16.64
C LEU A 7 -21.05 -30.72 -16.57
N ARG A 8 -21.79 -31.46 -17.40
CA ARG A 8 -21.66 -32.92 -17.56
C ARG A 8 -20.59 -33.34 -18.55
N ASP A 9 -20.20 -32.45 -19.45
CA ASP A 9 -19.27 -32.73 -20.56
C ASP A 9 -17.81 -32.34 -20.21
N LEU A 10 -17.60 -31.72 -19.05
CA LEU A 10 -16.27 -31.42 -18.51
C LEU A 10 -15.58 -32.67 -18.00
N THR A 11 -14.42 -33.01 -18.59
CA THR A 11 -13.56 -34.04 -18.00
C THR A 11 -12.84 -33.50 -16.75
N PRO A 12 -12.59 -34.34 -15.72
CA PRO A 12 -11.71 -33.97 -14.61
C PRO A 12 -10.29 -33.58 -15.07
N TYR A 13 -9.84 -34.10 -16.21
CA TYR A 13 -8.55 -33.76 -16.80
C TYR A 13 -8.51 -32.35 -17.40
N PHE A 14 -9.58 -31.90 -18.06
CA PHE A 14 -9.69 -30.51 -18.52
C PHE A 14 -9.69 -29.53 -17.33
N LEU A 15 -10.43 -29.84 -16.26
CA LEU A 15 -10.44 -29.03 -15.04
C LEU A 15 -9.06 -28.97 -14.36
N TYR A 16 -8.33 -30.09 -14.34
CA TYR A 16 -6.94 -30.16 -13.85
C TYR A 16 -6.00 -29.25 -14.68
N LEU A 17 -6.06 -29.34 -16.01
CA LEU A 17 -5.24 -28.50 -16.90
C LEU A 17 -5.56 -27.01 -16.74
N LEU A 18 -6.85 -26.64 -16.71
CA LEU A 18 -7.31 -25.27 -16.51
C LEU A 18 -6.84 -24.69 -15.17
N PHE A 19 -6.98 -25.45 -14.07
CA PHE A 19 -6.55 -25.01 -12.75
C PHE A 19 -5.05 -24.78 -12.72
N ILE A 20 -4.24 -25.76 -13.12
CA ILE A 20 -2.78 -25.66 -13.06
C ILE A 20 -2.21 -24.60 -13.99
N SER A 21 -2.65 -24.52 -15.26
CA SER A 21 -2.16 -23.46 -16.16
C SER A 21 -2.48 -22.06 -15.62
N THR A 22 -3.55 -21.91 -14.85
CA THR A 22 -3.95 -20.64 -14.22
C THR A 22 -3.41 -20.44 -12.79
N ILE A 23 -2.59 -21.36 -12.25
CA ILE A 23 -1.71 -21.05 -11.11
C ILE A 23 -0.61 -20.05 -11.54
N GLY A 24 -0.23 -20.04 -12.83
CA GLY A 24 0.72 -19.07 -13.41
C GLY A 24 0.45 -17.61 -13.01
N PRO A 25 -0.77 -17.09 -13.19
CA PRO A 25 -1.17 -15.76 -12.70
C PRO A 25 -1.51 -15.66 -11.20
N LEU A 26 -1.77 -16.78 -10.51
CA LEU A 26 -2.07 -16.82 -9.06
C LEU A 26 -0.82 -16.57 -8.20
N LEU A 27 0.37 -16.63 -8.79
CA LEU A 27 1.72 -16.69 -8.20
C LEU A 27 2.17 -15.50 -7.33
N PHE A 28 1.26 -14.61 -6.94
CA PHE A 28 1.60 -13.36 -6.26
C PHE A 28 1.92 -13.55 -4.75
N GLY A 29 1.51 -14.67 -4.11
CA GLY A 29 2.20 -15.15 -2.89
C GLY A 29 1.56 -16.19 -1.93
N TYR A 30 2.27 -17.31 -1.64
CA TYR A 30 2.21 -18.20 -0.43
C TYR A 30 3.44 -19.16 -0.41
N HIS A 31 4.30 -19.37 0.60
CA HIS A 31 4.60 -18.77 1.92
C HIS A 31 5.88 -19.44 2.49
N LEU A 32 6.88 -18.74 3.08
CA LEU A 32 8.08 -19.37 3.73
C LEU A 32 8.71 -18.55 4.87
N ASP A 33 9.07 -19.22 5.98
CA ASP A 33 9.70 -18.63 7.18
C ASP A 33 11.24 -18.77 7.18
N LEU A 34 11.98 -17.79 7.73
CA LEU A 34 13.43 -17.68 7.56
C LEU A 34 14.11 -16.75 8.61
N GLU A 35 14.49 -17.32 9.76
CA GLU A 35 15.39 -16.65 10.72
C GLU A 35 16.71 -16.27 10.03
N SER A 36 16.99 -14.97 9.91
CA SER A 36 18.16 -14.47 9.20
C SER A 36 18.59 -13.08 9.67
N THR A 37 19.88 -12.78 9.53
CA THR A 37 20.55 -11.55 10.02
C THR A 37 20.30 -10.30 9.14
N LEU A 38 19.14 -10.25 8.48
CA LEU A 38 18.79 -9.21 7.51
C LEU A 38 18.17 -7.95 8.17
N PRO A 39 18.33 -6.76 7.58
CA PRO A 39 17.74 -5.52 8.12
C PRO A 39 16.21 -5.57 8.12
N GLN A 40 15.60 -5.11 9.22
CA GLN A 40 14.15 -5.17 9.43
C GLN A 40 13.34 -4.35 8.42
N CYS A 41 13.80 -3.13 8.13
CA CYS A 41 13.24 -2.26 7.12
C CYS A 41 14.36 -1.79 6.17
N ILE A 42 14.08 -1.74 4.87
CA ILE A 42 14.95 -1.08 3.90
C ILE A 42 14.42 0.36 3.75
N PRO A 43 15.11 1.40 4.24
CA PRO A 43 14.64 2.78 4.10
C PRO A 43 14.69 3.19 2.62
N MET A 44 13.58 3.74 2.12
CA MET A 44 13.42 4.19 0.74
C MET A 44 12.79 5.58 0.70
N THR A 45 13.29 6.45 -0.18
CA THR A 45 12.57 7.67 -0.59
C THR A 45 11.38 7.31 -1.51
N PRO A 46 10.38 8.19 -1.68
CA PRO A 46 9.26 7.94 -2.60
C PRO A 46 9.70 7.61 -4.04
N ALA A 47 10.80 8.22 -4.51
CA ALA A 47 11.37 7.93 -5.82
C ALA A 47 11.99 6.52 -5.91
N GLN A 48 12.64 6.04 -4.84
CA GLN A 48 13.18 4.68 -4.75
C GLN A 48 12.07 3.64 -4.62
N LEU A 49 11.01 3.93 -3.85
CA LEU A 49 9.83 3.06 -3.75
C LEU A 49 9.11 2.95 -5.11
N GLY A 50 8.96 4.07 -5.83
CA GLY A 50 8.49 4.09 -7.21
C GLY A 50 9.34 3.22 -8.13
N MET A 51 10.67 3.37 -8.09
CA MET A 51 11.64 2.59 -8.87
C MET A 51 11.57 1.07 -8.59
N VAL A 52 11.47 0.66 -7.32
CA VAL A 52 11.33 -0.76 -6.92
C VAL A 52 9.96 -1.34 -7.32
N SER A 53 8.95 -0.48 -7.50
CA SER A 53 7.63 -0.88 -7.99
C SER A 53 7.59 -0.95 -9.52
N SER A 54 8.24 -0.02 -10.22
CA SER A 54 8.23 0.08 -11.67
C SER A 54 9.22 -0.88 -12.36
N ILE A 55 10.34 -1.26 -11.72
CA ILE A 55 11.29 -2.21 -12.32
C ILE A 55 10.70 -3.61 -12.54
N PHE A 56 9.71 -4.03 -11.74
CA PHE A 56 8.91 -5.23 -12.00
C PHE A 56 8.18 -5.15 -13.36
N THR A 57 7.63 -3.98 -13.69
CA THR A 57 6.90 -3.76 -14.94
C THR A 57 7.82 -3.71 -16.16
N LEU A 58 9.08 -3.26 -15.98
CA LEU A 58 10.14 -3.38 -16.98
C LEU A 58 10.53 -4.85 -17.23
N GLY A 59 10.61 -5.66 -16.17
CA GLY A 59 10.74 -7.12 -16.28
C GLY A 59 9.57 -7.72 -17.07
N GLY A 60 8.35 -7.29 -16.76
CA GLY A 60 7.12 -7.68 -17.46
C GLY A 60 7.17 -7.42 -18.98
N LEU A 61 7.65 -6.23 -19.38
CA LEU A 61 7.85 -5.88 -20.79
C LEU A 61 8.83 -6.84 -21.49
N LEU A 62 9.97 -7.12 -20.87
CA LEU A 62 10.99 -8.04 -21.43
C LEU A 62 10.48 -9.48 -21.50
N GLY A 63 9.76 -9.94 -20.48
CA GLY A 63 9.14 -11.27 -20.46
C GLY A 63 8.07 -11.44 -21.54
N ALA A 64 7.22 -10.42 -21.73
CA ALA A 64 6.18 -10.44 -22.77
C ALA A 64 6.78 -10.49 -24.18
N LEU A 65 7.81 -9.68 -24.46
CA LEU A 65 8.55 -9.68 -25.73
C LEU A 65 9.19 -11.04 -26.04
N ALA A 66 9.78 -11.70 -25.03
CA ALA A 66 10.43 -12.99 -25.21
C ALA A 66 9.42 -14.15 -25.38
N ALA A 67 8.27 -14.09 -24.70
CA ALA A 67 7.35 -15.22 -24.60
C ALA A 67 6.65 -15.59 -25.91
N GLY A 68 6.31 -14.63 -26.77
CA GLY A 68 5.65 -14.90 -28.05
C GLY A 68 6.46 -15.87 -28.95
N PRO A 69 7.70 -15.52 -29.34
CA PRO A 69 8.57 -16.38 -30.15
C PRO A 69 8.93 -17.73 -29.49
N ILE A 70 9.10 -17.76 -28.17
CA ILE A 70 9.42 -19.00 -27.43
C ILE A 70 8.20 -19.94 -27.41
N SER A 71 6.99 -19.41 -27.16
CA SER A 71 5.72 -20.15 -27.16
C SER A 71 5.33 -20.71 -28.54
N ALA A 72 5.73 -20.03 -29.62
CA ALA A 72 5.66 -20.55 -30.98
C ALA A 72 6.62 -21.73 -31.20
N SER A 73 7.91 -21.52 -30.94
CA SER A 73 8.97 -22.47 -31.32
C SER A 73 9.12 -23.68 -30.39
N GLN A 74 8.92 -23.52 -29.08
CA GLN A 74 9.21 -24.57 -28.08
C GLN A 74 7.95 -25.27 -27.55
N GLY A 75 6.77 -24.67 -27.72
CA GLY A 75 5.50 -25.16 -27.18
C GLY A 75 5.03 -24.38 -25.95
N ARG A 76 3.72 -24.41 -25.72
CA ARG A 76 3.04 -23.60 -24.70
C ARG A 76 3.32 -24.16 -23.32
N LEU A 77 3.25 -25.47 -23.15
CA LEU A 77 3.58 -26.14 -21.87
C LEU A 77 5.05 -25.90 -21.48
N ARG A 78 5.98 -26.06 -22.41
CA ARG A 78 7.41 -25.83 -22.13
C ARG A 78 7.70 -24.37 -21.76
N THR A 79 7.02 -23.42 -22.40
CA THR A 79 7.17 -22.00 -22.07
C THR A 79 6.57 -21.66 -20.70
N MET A 80 5.43 -22.27 -20.32
CA MET A 80 4.89 -22.14 -18.95
C MET A 80 5.83 -22.74 -17.89
N LEU A 81 6.45 -23.90 -18.17
CA LEU A 81 7.48 -24.45 -17.27
C LEU A 81 8.68 -23.50 -17.15
N PHE A 82 9.11 -22.87 -18.25
CA PHE A 82 10.19 -21.87 -18.21
C PHE A 82 9.84 -20.64 -17.34
N THR A 83 8.60 -20.13 -17.36
CA THR A 83 8.22 -18.98 -16.51
C THR A 83 8.25 -19.32 -15.01
N THR A 84 7.96 -20.56 -14.61
CA THR A 84 8.04 -20.98 -13.19
C THR A 84 9.45 -20.84 -12.60
N ILE A 85 10.50 -20.92 -13.42
CA ILE A 85 11.89 -20.71 -12.97
C ILE A 85 12.08 -19.27 -12.48
N PHE A 86 11.57 -18.29 -13.22
CA PHE A 86 11.64 -16.87 -12.84
C PHE A 86 10.76 -16.56 -11.64
N PHE A 87 9.55 -17.15 -11.58
CA PHE A 87 8.67 -17.06 -10.42
C PHE A 87 9.23 -17.76 -9.17
N ALA A 88 10.14 -18.73 -9.30
CA ALA A 88 10.83 -19.32 -8.14
C ALA A 88 12.03 -18.46 -7.69
N ILE A 89 12.86 -18.00 -8.64
CA ILE A 89 14.11 -17.29 -8.33
C ILE A 89 13.86 -15.85 -7.85
N GLY A 90 12.98 -15.09 -8.51
CA GLY A 90 12.72 -13.67 -8.19
C GLY A 90 12.32 -13.46 -6.72
N PRO A 91 11.29 -14.18 -6.22
CA PRO A 91 10.88 -14.21 -4.81
C PRO A 91 11.99 -14.53 -3.80
N VAL A 92 12.96 -15.38 -4.14
CA VAL A 92 14.11 -15.67 -3.26
C VAL A 92 15.02 -14.45 -3.11
N PHE A 93 15.30 -13.75 -4.22
CA PHE A 93 16.05 -12.49 -4.19
C PHE A 93 15.29 -11.37 -3.45
N GLU A 94 13.97 -11.29 -3.63
CA GLU A 94 13.13 -10.31 -2.92
C GLU A 94 13.08 -10.58 -1.41
N ALA A 95 12.82 -11.82 -0.99
CA ALA A 95 12.72 -12.20 0.42
C ALA A 95 14.04 -12.04 1.18
N LEU A 96 15.16 -12.45 0.58
CA LEU A 96 16.50 -12.40 1.19
C LEU A 96 17.20 -11.04 1.02
N SER A 97 16.52 -10.03 0.45
CA SER A 97 17.13 -8.74 0.09
C SER A 97 17.71 -7.97 1.30
N PRO A 98 19.02 -7.65 1.31
CA PRO A 98 19.62 -6.74 2.29
C PRO A 98 19.59 -5.28 1.86
N SER A 99 19.32 -4.99 0.58
CA SER A 99 19.40 -3.64 0.00
C SER A 99 18.42 -3.43 -1.16
N ILE A 100 18.18 -2.15 -1.50
CA ILE A 100 17.31 -1.72 -2.60
C ILE A 100 17.70 -2.38 -3.93
N ALA A 101 19.01 -2.53 -4.20
CA ALA A 101 19.50 -3.12 -5.44
C ALA A 101 19.13 -4.61 -5.59
N VAL A 102 19.26 -5.39 -4.50
CA VAL A 102 18.90 -6.82 -4.53
C VAL A 102 17.38 -7.00 -4.66
N MET A 103 16.60 -6.16 -3.97
CA MET A 103 15.14 -6.10 -4.14
C MET A 103 14.75 -5.77 -5.59
N ALA A 104 15.41 -4.78 -6.21
CA ALA A 104 15.15 -4.38 -7.59
C ALA A 104 15.50 -5.48 -8.61
N ILE A 105 16.58 -6.24 -8.38
CA ILE A 105 16.96 -7.41 -9.21
C ILE A 105 15.91 -8.52 -9.05
N GLY A 106 15.50 -8.85 -7.82
CA GLY A 106 14.43 -9.82 -7.57
C GLY A 106 13.14 -9.44 -8.29
N ARG A 107 12.71 -8.18 -8.15
CA ARG A 107 11.54 -7.62 -8.85
C ARG A 107 11.65 -7.71 -10.37
N LEU A 108 12.81 -7.46 -10.96
CA LEU A 108 13.03 -7.59 -12.40
C LEU A 108 12.87 -9.05 -12.87
N ILE A 109 13.39 -10.02 -12.11
CA ILE A 109 13.27 -11.45 -12.38
C ILE A 109 11.82 -11.92 -12.24
N SER A 110 11.16 -11.59 -11.12
CA SER A 110 9.73 -11.84 -10.87
C SER A 110 8.87 -11.25 -12.00
N GLY A 111 9.20 -10.03 -12.44
CA GLY A 111 8.56 -9.34 -13.55
C GLY A 111 8.67 -10.08 -14.87
N PHE A 112 9.85 -10.61 -15.21
CA PHE A 112 10.05 -11.41 -16.43
C PHE A 112 9.15 -12.66 -16.44
N GLY A 113 9.08 -13.38 -15.32
CA GLY A 113 8.16 -14.52 -15.16
C GLY A 113 6.69 -14.10 -15.33
N ALA A 114 6.28 -13.02 -14.68
CA ALA A 114 4.93 -12.47 -14.78
C ALA A 114 4.56 -12.10 -16.23
N GLY A 115 5.37 -11.26 -16.87
CA GLY A 115 5.16 -10.79 -18.25
C GLY A 115 5.03 -11.90 -19.27
N ALA A 116 5.92 -12.90 -19.17
CA ALA A 116 5.84 -14.09 -20.01
C ALA A 116 4.58 -14.92 -19.73
N SER A 117 4.18 -15.07 -18.46
CA SER A 117 2.99 -15.85 -18.09
C SER A 117 1.68 -15.25 -18.60
N VAL A 118 1.53 -13.92 -18.61
CA VAL A 118 0.30 -13.28 -19.14
C VAL A 118 0.19 -13.34 -20.67
N VAL A 119 1.26 -13.67 -21.39
CA VAL A 119 1.18 -14.04 -22.82
C VAL A 119 0.75 -15.49 -22.96
N VAL A 120 1.45 -16.44 -22.32
CA VAL A 120 1.31 -17.86 -22.66
C VAL A 120 0.06 -18.50 -22.08
N VAL A 121 -0.37 -18.10 -20.87
CA VAL A 121 -1.53 -18.72 -20.19
C VAL A 121 -2.85 -18.47 -20.92
N PRO A 122 -3.21 -17.24 -21.34
CA PRO A 122 -4.41 -17.02 -22.16
C PRO A 122 -4.42 -17.81 -23.47
N LEU A 123 -3.27 -17.88 -24.16
CA LEU A 123 -3.12 -18.66 -25.39
C LEU A 123 -3.42 -20.14 -25.10
N TYR A 124 -2.71 -20.75 -24.14
CA TYR A 124 -2.91 -22.15 -23.76
C TYR A 124 -4.37 -22.45 -23.39
N VAL A 125 -4.97 -21.64 -22.53
CA VAL A 125 -6.38 -21.78 -22.11
C VAL A 125 -7.33 -21.68 -23.32
N SER A 126 -7.13 -20.74 -24.24
CA SER A 126 -7.95 -20.59 -25.45
C SER A 126 -7.82 -21.78 -26.43
N GLU A 127 -6.69 -22.48 -26.40
CA GLU A 127 -6.40 -23.62 -27.27
C GLU A 127 -6.93 -24.95 -26.71
N ILE A 128 -6.96 -25.14 -25.38
CA ILE A 128 -7.60 -26.31 -24.76
C ILE A 128 -9.13 -26.16 -24.60
N SER A 129 -9.65 -24.93 -24.53
CA SER A 129 -11.08 -24.68 -24.22
C SER A 129 -12.02 -25.03 -25.38
N PRO A 130 -13.23 -25.56 -25.09
CA PRO A 130 -14.26 -25.82 -26.11
C PRO A 130 -14.59 -24.55 -26.91
N PRO A 131 -14.76 -24.62 -28.25
CA PRO A 131 -14.95 -23.44 -29.09
C PRO A 131 -16.05 -22.48 -28.65
N ALA A 132 -17.18 -23.00 -28.16
CA ALA A 132 -18.33 -22.21 -27.73
C ALA A 132 -18.12 -21.44 -26.40
N GLU A 133 -17.24 -21.94 -25.52
CA GLU A 133 -17.07 -21.45 -24.14
C GLU A 133 -15.70 -20.77 -23.92
N ARG A 134 -14.99 -20.44 -25.01
CA ARG A 134 -13.66 -19.78 -24.94
C ARG A 134 -13.68 -18.44 -24.20
N GLY A 135 -14.78 -17.69 -24.26
CA GLY A 135 -14.96 -16.44 -23.52
C GLY A 135 -14.95 -16.68 -22.01
N PHE A 136 -15.86 -17.53 -21.53
CA PHE A 136 -15.94 -17.96 -20.13
C PHE A 136 -14.62 -18.51 -19.60
N PHE A 137 -13.99 -19.49 -20.27
CA PHE A 137 -12.73 -20.07 -19.80
C PHE A 137 -11.54 -19.10 -19.93
N GLY A 138 -11.50 -18.25 -20.95
CA GLY A 138 -10.46 -17.21 -21.07
C GLY A 138 -10.43 -16.25 -19.88
N SER A 139 -11.60 -15.91 -19.33
CA SER A 139 -11.71 -15.03 -18.16
C SER A 139 -11.11 -15.60 -16.86
N PHE A 140 -10.94 -16.94 -16.74
CA PHE A 140 -10.31 -17.54 -15.55
C PHE A 140 -8.89 -17.01 -15.33
N THR A 141 -8.20 -16.57 -16.39
CA THR A 141 -6.91 -15.88 -16.27
C THR A 141 -7.04 -14.63 -15.38
N GLN A 142 -8.02 -13.77 -15.64
CA GLN A 142 -8.23 -12.55 -14.85
C GLN A 142 -8.79 -12.87 -13.44
N VAL A 143 -9.60 -13.92 -13.31
CA VAL A 143 -10.05 -14.40 -11.98
C VAL A 143 -8.86 -14.82 -11.12
N MET A 144 -7.86 -15.53 -11.68
CA MET A 144 -6.66 -15.91 -10.93
C MET A 144 -5.69 -14.73 -10.68
N VAL A 145 -5.58 -13.75 -11.59
CA VAL A 145 -4.87 -12.49 -11.32
C VAL A 145 -5.49 -11.76 -10.13
N ASN A 146 -6.82 -11.59 -10.12
CA ASN A 146 -7.55 -10.97 -9.01
C ASN A 146 -7.40 -11.82 -7.72
N GLY A 147 -7.39 -13.15 -7.86
CA GLY A 147 -7.08 -14.10 -6.79
C GLY A 147 -5.72 -13.84 -6.15
N GLY A 148 -4.65 -13.75 -6.96
CA GLY A 148 -3.29 -13.45 -6.50
C GLY A 148 -3.19 -12.09 -5.79
N ILE A 149 -3.88 -11.06 -6.30
CA ILE A 149 -3.95 -9.73 -5.66
C ILE A 149 -4.61 -9.83 -4.27
N PHE A 150 -5.77 -10.46 -4.16
CA PHE A 150 -6.47 -10.66 -2.88
C PHE A 150 -5.63 -11.48 -1.89
N VAL A 151 -5.05 -12.59 -2.34
CA VAL A 151 -4.13 -13.45 -1.59
C VAL A 151 -2.98 -12.64 -1.00
N THR A 152 -2.35 -11.79 -1.81
CA THR A 152 -1.19 -10.99 -1.40
C THR A 152 -1.58 -9.85 -0.46
N GLN A 153 -2.75 -9.24 -0.66
CA GLN A 153 -3.30 -8.25 0.28
C GLN A 153 -3.73 -8.89 1.61
N LEU A 154 -4.24 -10.12 1.61
CA LEU A 154 -4.59 -10.88 2.81
C LEU A 154 -3.33 -11.20 3.62
N LEU A 155 -2.27 -11.71 2.96
CA LEU A 155 -0.96 -11.89 3.61
C LEU A 155 -0.38 -10.55 4.08
N GLY A 156 -0.46 -9.47 3.30
CA GLY A 156 -0.01 -8.14 3.70
C GLY A 156 -0.74 -7.60 4.94
N TYR A 157 -2.04 -7.86 5.08
CA TYR A 157 -2.81 -7.53 6.27
C TYR A 157 -2.40 -8.38 7.48
N LEU A 158 -2.18 -9.68 7.29
CA LEU A 158 -1.87 -10.63 8.36
C LEU A 158 -0.40 -10.68 8.78
N LEU A 159 0.55 -10.21 7.96
CA LEU A 159 1.99 -10.46 8.11
C LEU A 159 2.89 -9.24 7.78
N SER A 160 2.36 -8.01 7.70
CA SER A 160 3.20 -6.82 7.48
C SER A 160 4.07 -6.41 8.68
N TYR A 161 3.95 -7.07 9.83
CA TYR A 161 4.67 -6.72 11.05
C TYR A 161 6.13 -7.23 11.08
N GLY A 162 7.04 -6.42 11.63
CA GLY A 162 8.43 -6.82 11.89
C GLY A 162 9.21 -7.19 10.63
N GLN A 163 9.68 -8.44 10.55
CA GLN A 163 10.34 -9.02 9.38
C GLN A 163 9.38 -9.81 8.48
N MET A 164 8.12 -10.04 8.91
CA MET A 164 7.21 -11.00 8.25
C MET A 164 6.78 -10.54 6.85
N TRP A 165 6.99 -9.27 6.49
CA TRP A 165 6.84 -8.81 5.10
C TRP A 165 7.75 -9.58 4.12
N ARG A 166 8.89 -10.11 4.57
CA ARG A 166 9.78 -10.99 3.77
C ARG A 166 9.10 -12.31 3.46
N VAL A 167 8.34 -12.85 4.41
CA VAL A 167 7.54 -14.09 4.26
C VAL A 167 6.48 -13.91 3.18
N VAL A 168 5.88 -12.71 3.08
CA VAL A 168 4.92 -12.32 2.02
C VAL A 168 5.56 -12.27 0.62
N LEU A 169 6.88 -12.03 0.51
CA LEU A 169 7.60 -12.08 -0.76
C LEU A 169 8.17 -13.47 -1.07
N ALA A 170 8.66 -14.20 -0.06
CA ALA A 170 9.07 -15.61 -0.20
C ALA A 170 7.90 -16.48 -0.68
N ALA A 171 6.72 -16.20 -0.15
CA ALA A 171 5.65 -15.65 -0.98
C ALA A 171 5.43 -16.39 -2.32
N GLY A 172 5.68 -15.71 -3.44
CA GLY A 172 5.40 -16.27 -4.77
C GLY A 172 6.20 -17.53 -5.10
N GLY A 173 7.41 -17.67 -4.52
CA GLY A 173 8.35 -18.75 -4.85
C GLY A 173 7.85 -20.14 -4.47
N ALA A 174 7.13 -20.29 -3.36
CA ALA A 174 6.63 -21.61 -2.94
C ALA A 174 5.39 -22.04 -3.75
N ILE A 175 4.49 -21.13 -4.12
CA ILE A 175 3.48 -21.42 -5.17
C ILE A 175 4.19 -21.78 -6.49
N ALA A 176 5.33 -21.17 -6.83
CA ALA A 176 6.00 -21.40 -8.13
C ALA A 176 6.45 -22.86 -8.28
N VAL A 177 6.97 -23.44 -7.19
CA VAL A 177 7.31 -24.86 -7.12
C VAL A 177 6.06 -25.74 -7.26
N ILE A 178 4.94 -25.39 -6.62
CA ILE A 178 3.67 -26.12 -6.78
C ILE A 178 3.17 -26.07 -8.23
N ASN A 179 3.26 -24.90 -8.89
CA ASN A 179 2.90 -24.74 -10.29
C ASN A 179 3.81 -25.58 -11.21
N ALA A 180 5.13 -25.55 -10.99
CA ALA A 180 6.09 -26.35 -11.75
C ALA A 180 5.82 -27.86 -11.63
N ILE A 181 5.52 -28.35 -10.42
CA ILE A 181 5.14 -29.74 -10.16
C ILE A 181 3.83 -30.09 -10.87
N GLY A 182 2.82 -29.21 -10.82
CA GLY A 182 1.55 -29.41 -11.53
C GLY A 182 1.72 -29.47 -13.05
N LEU A 183 2.46 -28.51 -13.62
CA LEU A 183 2.74 -28.43 -15.06
C LEU A 183 3.54 -29.64 -15.56
N PHE A 184 4.33 -30.31 -14.72
CA PHE A 184 5.04 -31.53 -15.10
C PHE A 184 4.13 -32.68 -15.54
N PHE A 185 2.87 -32.71 -15.09
CA PHE A 185 1.86 -33.70 -15.51
C PHE A 185 0.77 -33.12 -16.44
N ALA A 186 0.87 -31.83 -16.78
CA ALA A 186 0.02 -31.20 -17.77
C ALA A 186 0.41 -31.64 -19.20
N ALA A 187 -0.44 -31.36 -20.19
CA ALA A 187 -0.20 -31.71 -21.58
C ALA A 187 0.01 -30.47 -22.46
N GLU A 188 0.74 -30.64 -23.56
CA GLU A 188 0.98 -29.58 -24.55
C GLU A 188 -0.31 -29.24 -25.34
N SER A 189 -0.39 -28.07 -25.96
CA SER A 189 -1.55 -27.67 -26.75
C SER A 189 -1.82 -28.62 -27.93
N PRO A 190 -3.05 -29.18 -28.08
CA PRO A 190 -3.41 -30.00 -29.24
C PRO A 190 -3.21 -29.28 -30.59
N LYS A 191 -3.54 -27.99 -30.66
CA LYS A 191 -3.34 -27.16 -31.88
C LYS A 191 -1.86 -27.01 -32.24
N TRP A 192 -1.00 -26.82 -31.24
CA TRP A 192 0.45 -26.73 -31.45
C TRP A 192 1.05 -28.07 -31.91
N LEU A 193 0.49 -29.20 -31.43
CA LEU A 193 0.89 -30.53 -31.89
C LEU A 193 0.46 -30.79 -33.34
N ALA A 194 -0.75 -30.39 -33.73
CA ALA A 194 -1.22 -30.49 -35.11
C ALA A 194 -0.31 -29.69 -36.08
N HIS A 195 -0.13 -28.39 -35.83
CA HIS A 195 0.71 -27.50 -36.64
C HIS A 195 2.18 -27.99 -36.76
N ASN A 196 2.69 -28.72 -35.77
CA ASN A 196 4.04 -29.29 -35.78
C ASN A 196 4.09 -30.77 -36.20
N GLY A 197 3.17 -31.18 -37.09
CA GLY A 197 3.22 -32.47 -37.79
C GLY A 197 3.00 -33.68 -36.88
N LYS A 198 2.14 -33.56 -35.85
CA LYS A 198 1.84 -34.64 -34.89
C LYS A 198 0.34 -34.88 -34.78
N GLY A 199 -0.35 -34.94 -35.92
CA GLY A 199 -1.80 -35.08 -36.08
C GLY A 199 -2.41 -36.14 -35.16
N ARG A 200 -1.99 -37.41 -35.29
CA ARG A 200 -2.44 -38.50 -34.39
C ARG A 200 -2.33 -38.18 -32.89
N LYS A 201 -1.22 -37.60 -32.42
CA LYS A 201 -1.05 -37.23 -31.00
C LYS A 201 -1.90 -36.03 -30.59
N ALA A 202 -2.22 -35.13 -31.51
CA ALA A 202 -3.17 -34.05 -31.29
C ALA A 202 -4.61 -34.60 -31.15
N ARG A 203 -5.03 -35.54 -32.02
CA ARG A 203 -6.32 -36.25 -31.93
C ARG A 203 -6.46 -36.99 -30.60
N GLU A 204 -5.49 -37.85 -30.25
CA GLU A 204 -5.45 -38.61 -28.99
C GLU A 204 -5.60 -37.70 -27.76
N LEU A 205 -4.87 -36.59 -27.73
CA LEU A 205 -4.91 -35.64 -26.62
C LEU A 205 -6.21 -34.83 -26.58
N LEU A 206 -6.74 -34.41 -27.73
CA LEU A 206 -8.03 -33.72 -27.80
C LEU A 206 -9.16 -34.63 -27.30
N GLN A 207 -9.17 -35.91 -27.69
CA GLN A 207 -10.12 -36.90 -27.18
C GLN A 207 -9.98 -37.10 -25.67
N LYS A 208 -8.75 -37.11 -25.12
CA LYS A 208 -8.51 -37.18 -23.67
C LYS A 208 -9.03 -35.94 -22.92
N ILE A 209 -8.98 -34.75 -23.55
CA ILE A 209 -9.47 -33.49 -22.97
C ILE A 209 -11.00 -33.39 -23.06
N ARG A 210 -11.60 -33.71 -24.21
CA ARG A 210 -13.05 -33.66 -24.48
C ARG A 210 -13.82 -34.86 -23.91
N GLY A 211 -13.13 -35.97 -23.62
CA GLY A 211 -13.69 -37.21 -23.09
C GLY A 211 -14.06 -38.22 -24.19
N PRO A 212 -14.18 -39.52 -23.86
CA PRO A 212 -14.26 -40.62 -24.82
C PRO A 212 -15.63 -40.77 -25.53
N LYS A 213 -16.49 -39.76 -25.48
CA LYS A 213 -17.83 -39.73 -26.09
C LYS A 213 -18.13 -38.48 -26.91
N PHE A 214 -17.18 -37.55 -26.98
CA PHE A 214 -17.33 -36.29 -27.72
C PHE A 214 -16.77 -36.47 -29.13
N ASP A 215 -17.52 -36.05 -30.15
CA ASP A 215 -17.04 -36.05 -31.53
C ASP A 215 -16.02 -34.91 -31.73
N ILE A 216 -14.77 -35.28 -32.02
CA ILE A 216 -13.66 -34.33 -32.21
C ILE A 216 -13.47 -33.91 -33.67
N GLU A 217 -14.06 -34.61 -34.66
CA GLU A 217 -13.68 -34.39 -36.06
C GLU A 217 -14.10 -33.00 -36.56
N HIS A 218 -15.23 -32.45 -36.09
CA HIS A 218 -15.58 -31.06 -36.40
C HIS A 218 -14.59 -30.04 -35.79
N GLU A 219 -13.94 -30.34 -34.67
CA GLU A 219 -12.91 -29.45 -34.10
C GLU A 219 -11.55 -29.64 -34.81
N VAL A 220 -11.17 -30.87 -35.17
CA VAL A 220 -9.93 -31.17 -35.90
C VAL A 220 -9.95 -30.58 -37.32
N ASN A 221 -11.03 -30.81 -38.09
CA ASN A 221 -11.18 -30.26 -39.44
C ASN A 221 -11.21 -28.72 -39.44
N SER A 222 -11.58 -28.07 -38.33
CA SER A 222 -11.52 -26.61 -38.19
C SER A 222 -10.09 -26.05 -38.13
N TRP A 223 -9.06 -26.90 -38.05
CA TRP A 223 -7.65 -26.50 -38.02
C TRP A 223 -6.97 -26.57 -39.40
N GLY A 224 -7.70 -26.93 -40.47
CA GLY A 224 -7.22 -26.86 -41.86
C GLY A 224 -6.37 -28.04 -42.35
N HIS A 225 -6.06 -29.00 -41.48
CA HIS A 225 -5.55 -30.31 -41.91
C HIS A 225 -6.73 -31.20 -42.30
N SER A 226 -6.77 -31.65 -43.56
CA SER A 226 -7.68 -32.71 -43.99
C SER A 226 -7.23 -34.06 -43.44
N SER A 227 -8.10 -35.07 -43.52
CA SER A 227 -7.87 -36.46 -43.09
C SER A 227 -6.63 -37.12 -43.68
N ASP A 228 -6.20 -36.65 -44.84
CA ASP A 228 -5.52 -37.46 -45.85
C ASP A 228 -4.00 -37.58 -45.59
N ASP A 229 -3.43 -36.66 -44.79
CA ASP A 229 -2.00 -36.67 -44.37
C ASP A 229 -1.64 -37.89 -43.49
N ASP A 230 -2.60 -38.50 -42.76
CA ASP A 230 -2.34 -39.63 -41.85
C ASP A 230 -2.44 -41.02 -42.55
N ASP A 231 -3.03 -41.12 -43.75
CA ASP A 231 -3.25 -42.41 -44.46
C ASP A 231 -2.08 -42.82 -45.40
N GLU A 232 -1.31 -41.88 -45.95
CA GLU A 232 -0.19 -42.22 -46.86
C GLU A 232 0.96 -42.99 -46.16
N GLU A 233 1.27 -42.68 -44.89
CA GLU A 233 2.30 -43.41 -44.12
C GLU A 233 1.90 -44.87 -43.81
N ALA A 234 0.63 -45.24 -43.93
CA ALA A 234 0.14 -46.60 -43.63
C ALA A 234 0.09 -47.54 -44.84
N VAL A 235 0.11 -47.01 -46.08
CA VAL A 235 -0.10 -47.79 -47.32
C VAL A 235 1.21 -48.08 -48.08
N GLY A 236 2.28 -47.34 -47.77
CA GLY A 236 3.53 -47.32 -48.56
C GLY A 236 4.34 -48.62 -48.70
N GLU A 237 4.07 -49.67 -47.92
CA GLU A 237 4.89 -50.91 -47.93
C GLU A 237 4.37 -52.07 -48.80
N SER A 238 3.26 -51.92 -49.54
CA SER A 238 2.65 -53.07 -50.27
C SER A 238 2.19 -52.86 -51.72
N ALA A 239 2.29 -51.65 -52.29
CA ALA A 239 1.78 -51.32 -53.64
C ALA A 239 2.90 -51.14 -54.70
N GLY A 240 3.99 -51.91 -54.61
CA GLY A 240 5.21 -51.72 -55.40
C GLY A 240 5.29 -52.39 -56.78
N LEU A 241 4.18 -52.66 -57.48
CA LEU A 241 4.21 -53.26 -58.82
C LEU A 241 2.93 -53.01 -59.65
N LEU A 242 3.09 -52.78 -60.96
CA LEU A 242 2.08 -52.82 -62.04
C LEU A 242 0.98 -51.72 -62.07
N SER A 243 1.27 -50.60 -62.74
CA SER A 243 0.48 -50.14 -63.91
C SER A 243 1.26 -49.05 -64.66
N ASN A 244 1.02 -48.95 -65.99
CA ASN A 244 1.77 -48.07 -66.88
C ASN A 244 1.00 -46.77 -67.21
N GLU A 245 1.73 -45.86 -67.86
CA GLU A 245 1.25 -44.78 -68.75
C GLU A 245 -0.02 -45.19 -69.54
N GLU A 246 -0.96 -44.30 -69.88
CA GLU A 246 -0.78 -42.94 -70.40
C GLU A 246 -1.86 -41.91 -69.95
N ASP A 247 -1.65 -40.67 -70.40
CA ASP A 247 -2.60 -39.55 -70.55
C ASP A 247 -2.85 -38.53 -69.40
N VAL A 248 -3.16 -37.29 -69.83
CA VAL A 248 -3.44 -36.05 -69.06
C VAL A 248 -2.25 -35.33 -68.38
N SER A 249 -1.70 -34.39 -69.16
CA SER A 249 -1.29 -32.99 -68.82
C SER A 249 -0.87 -32.57 -67.40
N PRO A 250 0.18 -31.72 -67.26
CA PRO A 250 0.77 -31.37 -65.96
C PRO A 250 -0.15 -30.50 -65.08
N ALA A 251 -0.87 -31.16 -64.15
CA ALA A 251 -1.40 -30.51 -62.97
C ALA A 251 -0.24 -29.93 -62.16
N ALA A 252 -0.14 -28.59 -62.11
CA ALA A 252 0.96 -27.92 -61.41
C ALA A 252 0.99 -28.35 -59.94
N SER A 253 2.14 -28.86 -59.47
CA SER A 253 2.33 -29.26 -58.09
C SER A 253 2.21 -28.03 -57.18
N ILE A 254 1.01 -27.81 -56.62
CA ILE A 254 0.77 -26.77 -55.63
C ILE A 254 1.52 -27.18 -54.35
N LYS A 255 2.80 -26.80 -54.28
CA LYS A 255 3.54 -26.69 -53.02
C LYS A 255 2.81 -25.65 -52.17
N ARG A 256 1.79 -26.09 -51.44
CA ARG A 256 1.17 -25.30 -50.36
C ARG A 256 2.29 -24.96 -49.40
N SER A 257 2.68 -23.70 -49.36
CA SER A 257 3.66 -23.19 -48.42
C SER A 257 3.18 -23.51 -47.01
N ARG A 258 4.09 -24.01 -46.17
CA ARG A 258 3.84 -24.08 -44.72
C ARG A 258 3.36 -22.70 -44.25
N PRO A 259 2.35 -22.59 -43.37
CA PRO A 259 2.03 -21.32 -42.72
C PRO A 259 3.25 -20.85 -41.93
N GLU A 260 3.97 -19.87 -42.47
CA GLU A 260 5.07 -19.22 -41.79
C GLU A 260 4.48 -18.33 -40.69
N HIS A 261 4.86 -18.60 -39.43
CA HIS A 261 4.38 -17.83 -38.29
C HIS A 261 4.60 -16.33 -38.51
N ALA A 262 3.51 -15.57 -38.57
CA ALA A 262 3.56 -14.16 -38.94
C ALA A 262 4.44 -13.36 -37.96
N GLY A 263 5.60 -12.91 -38.47
CA GLY A 263 6.62 -12.22 -37.69
C GLY A 263 6.06 -10.99 -36.97
N MET A 264 6.61 -10.66 -35.81
CA MET A 264 6.13 -9.56 -34.97
C MET A 264 6.07 -8.22 -35.72
N ILE A 265 6.92 -8.01 -36.72
CA ILE A 265 6.90 -6.83 -37.61
C ILE A 265 5.89 -6.99 -38.75
N ASP A 266 5.74 -8.19 -39.29
CA ASP A 266 4.93 -8.46 -40.48
C ASP A 266 3.42 -8.42 -40.19
N VAL A 267 2.99 -8.76 -38.98
CA VAL A 267 1.59 -8.55 -38.54
C VAL A 267 1.21 -7.05 -38.55
N LEU A 268 2.16 -6.14 -38.33
CA LEU A 268 1.92 -4.68 -38.47
C LEU A 268 1.91 -4.21 -39.93
N ARG A 269 2.57 -4.93 -40.84
CA ARG A 269 2.59 -4.62 -42.29
C ARG A 269 1.28 -4.98 -42.98
N HIS A 270 0.60 -6.05 -42.53
CA HIS A 270 -0.63 -6.55 -43.15
C HIS A 270 -1.83 -5.60 -42.95
N PRO A 271 -2.50 -5.13 -44.04
CA PRO A 271 -3.50 -4.06 -43.95
C PRO A 271 -4.75 -4.33 -43.09
N HIS A 272 -5.14 -5.59 -42.91
CA HIS A 272 -6.27 -6.00 -42.07
C HIS A 272 -5.84 -6.16 -40.60
N HIS A 273 -4.82 -6.98 -40.31
CA HIS A 273 -4.35 -7.22 -38.94
C HIS A 273 -3.94 -5.93 -38.21
N ARG A 274 -3.29 -4.97 -38.88
CA ARG A 274 -2.89 -3.69 -38.24
C ARG A 274 -4.05 -2.94 -37.58
N LYS A 275 -5.28 -3.01 -38.11
CA LYS A 275 -6.47 -2.37 -37.50
C LYS A 275 -6.86 -3.08 -36.20
N ALA A 276 -6.84 -4.41 -36.19
CA ALA A 276 -7.11 -5.23 -35.01
C ALA A 276 -6.03 -5.04 -33.94
N VAL A 277 -4.74 -5.13 -34.31
CA VAL A 277 -3.61 -4.89 -33.40
C VAL A 277 -3.72 -3.51 -32.77
N PHE A 278 -3.96 -2.44 -33.55
CA PHE A 278 -4.11 -1.09 -33.02
C PHE A 278 -5.30 -0.97 -32.05
N ALA A 279 -6.46 -1.56 -32.38
CA ALA A 279 -7.61 -1.57 -31.49
C ALA A 279 -7.30 -2.26 -30.13
N VAL A 280 -6.68 -3.45 -30.15
CA VAL A 280 -6.32 -4.19 -28.94
C VAL A 280 -5.24 -3.45 -28.13
N CYS A 281 -4.23 -2.87 -28.79
CA CYS A 281 -3.21 -2.05 -28.12
C CYS A 281 -3.84 -0.83 -27.43
N MET A 282 -4.74 -0.11 -28.10
CA MET A 282 -5.43 1.05 -27.51
C MET A 282 -6.33 0.66 -26.33
N ILE A 283 -6.97 -0.51 -26.37
CA ILE A 283 -7.73 -1.06 -25.22
C ILE A 283 -6.78 -1.43 -24.06
N MET A 284 -5.60 -1.98 -24.33
CA MET A 284 -4.59 -2.26 -23.29
C MET A 284 -4.02 -0.99 -22.66
N ILE A 285 -3.86 0.09 -23.44
CA ILE A 285 -3.50 1.42 -22.91
C ILE A 285 -4.65 1.94 -22.02
N ALA A 286 -5.90 1.83 -22.49
CA ALA A 286 -7.08 2.22 -21.73
C ALA A 286 -7.20 1.49 -20.38
N GLN A 287 -6.90 0.19 -20.35
CA GLN A 287 -6.91 -0.64 -19.14
C GLN A 287 -6.08 -0.03 -18.01
N GLN A 288 -4.92 0.57 -18.35
CA GLN A 288 -4.00 1.14 -17.36
C GLN A 288 -4.24 2.63 -17.11
N PHE A 289 -4.46 3.42 -18.17
CA PHE A 289 -4.65 4.88 -18.07
C PHE A 289 -6.03 5.31 -17.54
N THR A 290 -7.01 4.40 -17.45
CA THR A 290 -8.23 4.62 -16.63
C THR A 290 -7.95 4.60 -15.12
N GLY A 291 -6.75 4.20 -14.69
CA GLY A 291 -6.25 4.43 -13.34
C GLY A 291 -6.35 3.26 -12.36
N ILE A 292 -6.70 2.03 -12.79
CA ILE A 292 -6.87 0.87 -11.89
C ILE A 292 -5.66 0.61 -10.97
N ASN A 293 -4.44 0.74 -11.49
CA ASN A 293 -3.22 0.56 -10.70
C ASN A 293 -3.06 1.59 -9.58
N SER A 294 -3.65 2.78 -9.68
CA SER A 294 -3.61 3.77 -8.59
C SER A 294 -4.31 3.22 -7.33
N ILE A 295 -5.42 2.53 -7.49
CA ILE A 295 -6.20 1.93 -6.41
C ILE A 295 -5.54 0.62 -5.96
N ILE A 296 -5.14 -0.26 -6.88
CA ILE A 296 -4.57 -1.57 -6.52
C ILE A 296 -3.19 -1.44 -5.85
N MET A 297 -2.33 -0.51 -6.32
CA MET A 297 -0.97 -0.33 -5.78
C MET A 297 -0.90 0.66 -4.61
N TYR A 298 -1.74 1.71 -4.60
CA TYR A 298 -1.64 2.80 -3.61
C TYR A 298 -2.93 3.02 -2.79
N GLY A 299 -3.96 2.18 -2.94
CA GLY A 299 -5.28 2.36 -2.31
C GLY A 299 -5.25 2.50 -0.79
N VAL A 300 -4.38 1.76 -0.09
CA VAL A 300 -4.24 1.89 1.38
C VAL A 300 -3.73 3.27 1.76
N THR A 301 -2.67 3.75 1.10
CA THR A 301 -2.11 5.11 1.33
C THR A 301 -3.03 6.22 0.84
N LEU A 302 -3.90 5.95 -0.14
CA LEU A 302 -4.87 6.91 -0.68
C LEU A 302 -6.10 7.10 0.23
N LEU A 303 -6.41 6.09 1.05
CA LEU A 303 -7.58 6.06 1.92
C LEU A 303 -7.24 6.23 3.40
N ALA A 304 -5.97 6.07 3.81
CA ALA A 304 -5.49 6.23 5.19
C ALA A 304 -6.04 7.49 5.87
N ASP A 305 -5.83 8.66 5.26
CA ASP A 305 -6.24 9.98 5.76
C ASP A 305 -7.78 10.19 5.81
N LEU A 306 -8.56 9.26 5.27
CA LEU A 306 -10.03 9.31 5.20
C LEU A 306 -10.71 8.23 6.05
N LEU A 307 -10.02 7.14 6.36
CA LEU A 307 -10.57 5.92 6.97
C LEU A 307 -9.55 5.32 7.95
N GLU A 308 -9.14 6.12 8.94
CA GLU A 308 -8.06 5.86 9.91
C GLU A 308 -8.07 4.46 10.56
N SER A 309 -9.24 3.83 10.69
CA SER A 309 -9.41 2.49 11.29
C SER A 309 -9.63 1.33 10.32
N ASN A 310 -9.93 1.59 9.04
CA ASN A 310 -10.49 0.56 8.12
C ASN A 310 -9.85 0.50 6.72
N SER A 311 -8.92 1.37 6.34
CA SER A 311 -8.37 1.45 4.97
C SER A 311 -7.80 0.14 4.41
N ALA A 312 -7.07 -0.64 5.22
CA ALA A 312 -6.52 -1.92 4.79
C ALA A 312 -7.61 -2.99 4.59
N LEU A 313 -8.58 -3.05 5.49
CA LEU A 313 -9.74 -3.96 5.42
C LEU A 313 -10.63 -3.63 4.21
N LEU A 314 -10.82 -2.35 3.91
CA LEU A 314 -11.56 -1.90 2.72
C LEU A 314 -10.85 -2.31 1.42
N ASN A 315 -9.52 -2.14 1.31
CA ASN A 315 -8.78 -2.58 0.13
C ASN A 315 -8.88 -4.10 -0.08
N LEU A 316 -8.75 -4.87 1.00
CA LEU A 316 -8.93 -6.33 0.98
C LEU A 316 -10.35 -6.73 0.53
N ALA A 317 -11.39 -6.06 1.05
CA ALA A 317 -12.78 -6.28 0.65
C ALA A 317 -13.05 -5.90 -0.82
N VAL A 318 -12.43 -4.82 -1.31
CA VAL A 318 -12.49 -4.37 -2.71
C VAL A 318 -11.85 -5.40 -3.65
N SER A 319 -10.71 -5.99 -3.28
CA SER A 319 -10.09 -7.07 -4.05
C SER A 319 -10.91 -8.36 -4.03
N GLY A 320 -11.52 -8.71 -2.89
CA GLY A 320 -12.46 -9.83 -2.79
C GLY A 320 -13.69 -9.64 -3.68
N LEU A 321 -14.25 -8.43 -3.71
CA LEU A 321 -15.33 -8.06 -4.62
C LEU A 321 -14.90 -8.13 -6.09
N ASN A 322 -13.67 -7.73 -6.43
CA ASN A 322 -13.14 -7.81 -7.79
C ASN A 322 -13.13 -9.26 -8.32
N ILE A 323 -12.80 -10.24 -7.48
CA ILE A 323 -12.91 -11.67 -7.81
C ILE A 323 -14.38 -12.04 -8.06
N ALA A 324 -15.27 -11.72 -7.12
CA ALA A 324 -16.69 -12.07 -7.19
C ALA A 324 -17.39 -11.47 -8.42
N VAL A 325 -17.11 -10.20 -8.74
CA VAL A 325 -17.65 -9.52 -9.92
C VAL A 325 -17.05 -10.09 -11.21
N THR A 326 -15.72 -10.26 -11.29
CA THR A 326 -15.09 -10.79 -12.52
C THR A 326 -15.57 -12.22 -12.83
N ALA A 327 -15.67 -13.08 -11.82
CA ALA A 327 -16.18 -14.45 -11.99
C ALA A 327 -17.70 -14.47 -12.28
N GLY A 328 -18.49 -13.67 -11.56
CA GLY A 328 -19.94 -13.59 -11.76
C GLY A 328 -20.36 -12.95 -13.08
N CYS A 329 -19.52 -12.08 -13.65
CA CYS A 329 -19.77 -11.41 -14.92
C CYS A 329 -19.11 -12.09 -16.13
N ALA A 330 -18.30 -13.15 -15.94
CA ALA A 330 -17.78 -13.94 -17.05
C ALA A 330 -18.88 -14.44 -18.01
N PRO A 331 -20.01 -15.02 -17.56
CA PRO A 331 -21.11 -15.42 -18.45
C PRO A 331 -21.92 -14.24 -19.02
N LEU A 332 -21.69 -13.02 -18.54
CA LEU A 332 -22.39 -11.82 -18.99
C LEU A 332 -21.75 -11.24 -20.26
N VAL A 333 -20.43 -11.38 -20.42
CA VAL A 333 -19.67 -10.94 -21.61
C VAL A 333 -20.22 -11.59 -22.88
N ASP A 334 -20.47 -12.90 -22.83
CA ASP A 334 -21.01 -13.65 -23.98
C ASP A 334 -22.51 -13.39 -24.22
N ARG A 335 -23.21 -12.80 -23.25
CA ARG A 335 -24.61 -12.34 -23.40
C ARG A 335 -24.72 -10.92 -23.96
N LEU A 336 -24.05 -9.94 -23.38
CA LEU A 336 -24.20 -8.51 -23.73
C LEU A 336 -23.39 -8.07 -24.97
N GLY A 337 -22.38 -8.83 -25.36
CA GLY A 337 -21.42 -8.39 -26.38
C GLY A 337 -20.22 -7.66 -25.75
N ARG A 338 -19.07 -7.83 -26.37
CA ARG A 338 -17.76 -7.49 -25.81
C ARG A 338 -17.54 -5.97 -25.88
N LYS A 339 -18.07 -5.31 -26.91
CA LYS A 339 -18.08 -3.84 -27.03
C LYS A 339 -18.96 -3.20 -25.97
N SER A 340 -20.16 -3.75 -25.74
CA SER A 340 -21.11 -3.27 -24.71
C SER A 340 -20.50 -3.30 -23.32
N CYS A 341 -19.88 -4.42 -22.94
CA CYS A 341 -19.22 -4.58 -21.65
C CYS A 341 -18.00 -3.64 -21.49
N LEU A 342 -17.18 -3.45 -22.53
CA LEU A 342 -16.06 -2.49 -22.49
C LEU A 342 -16.54 -1.04 -22.26
N ILE A 343 -17.57 -0.59 -23.00
CA ILE A 343 -18.11 0.78 -22.86
C ILE A 343 -18.72 0.99 -21.46
N GLY A 344 -19.52 0.03 -20.98
CA GLY A 344 -20.10 0.08 -19.63
C GLY A 344 -19.04 0.08 -18.52
N SER A 345 -17.98 -0.72 -18.70
CA SER A 345 -16.85 -0.81 -17.77
C SER A 345 -16.07 0.51 -17.69
N ILE A 346 -15.63 1.06 -18.83
CA ILE A 346 -14.88 2.32 -18.88
C ILE A 346 -15.76 3.50 -18.39
N GLY A 347 -17.04 3.52 -18.76
CA GLY A 347 -17.99 4.53 -18.29
C GLY A 347 -18.20 4.50 -16.77
N GLY A 348 -18.38 3.31 -16.18
CA GLY A 348 -18.51 3.13 -14.74
C GLY A 348 -17.25 3.50 -13.97
N MET A 349 -16.07 3.19 -14.50
CA MET A 349 -14.77 3.64 -13.94
C MET A 349 -14.62 5.16 -14.02
N GLY A 350 -15.02 5.79 -15.13
CA GLY A 350 -14.99 7.25 -15.29
C GLY A 350 -15.93 7.97 -14.31
N ILE A 351 -17.16 7.50 -14.17
CA ILE A 351 -18.15 8.04 -13.21
C ILE A 351 -17.65 7.85 -11.76
N SER A 352 -17.14 6.66 -11.43
CA SER A 352 -16.59 6.38 -10.10
C SER A 352 -15.33 7.22 -9.81
N SER A 353 -14.52 7.53 -10.83
CA SER A 353 -13.38 8.45 -10.69
C SER A 353 -13.83 9.86 -10.31
N LEU A 354 -14.91 10.37 -10.90
CA LEU A 354 -15.47 11.67 -10.50
C LEU A 354 -15.91 11.65 -9.03
N PHE A 355 -16.67 10.63 -8.61
CA PHE A 355 -17.09 10.50 -7.21
C PHE A 355 -15.91 10.35 -6.25
N LEU A 356 -14.84 9.64 -6.64
CA LEU A 356 -13.62 9.52 -5.83
C LEU A 356 -12.86 10.85 -5.73
N ALA A 357 -12.77 11.61 -6.83
CA ALA A 357 -12.19 12.95 -6.85
C ALA A 357 -12.95 13.91 -5.91
N PHE A 358 -14.29 13.89 -5.94
CA PHE A 358 -15.14 14.65 -5.03
C PHE A 358 -15.00 14.18 -3.57
N GLY A 359 -15.04 12.87 -3.32
CA GLY A 359 -14.92 12.28 -1.99
C GLY A 359 -13.60 12.66 -1.31
N ILE A 360 -12.48 12.58 -2.02
CA ILE A 360 -11.16 13.00 -1.51
C ILE A 360 -11.11 14.53 -1.32
N ARG A 361 -11.59 15.31 -2.30
CA ARG A 361 -11.48 16.79 -2.25
C ARG A 361 -12.30 17.44 -1.13
N TYR A 362 -13.44 16.85 -0.79
CA TYR A 362 -14.34 17.32 0.28
C TYR A 362 -14.23 16.48 1.58
N SER A 363 -13.25 15.57 1.66
CA SER A 363 -13.02 14.66 2.81
C SER A 363 -14.26 13.83 3.23
N ILE A 364 -15.08 13.41 2.26
CA ILE A 364 -16.30 12.62 2.50
C ILE A 364 -15.98 11.13 2.37
N SER A 365 -15.50 10.52 3.46
CA SER A 365 -15.02 9.13 3.50
C SER A 365 -16.01 8.10 2.95
N ALA A 366 -17.31 8.27 3.19
CA ALA A 366 -18.35 7.39 2.68
C ALA A 366 -18.46 7.40 1.14
N VAL A 367 -18.34 8.59 0.53
CA VAL A 367 -18.34 8.73 -0.94
C VAL A 367 -17.08 8.13 -1.53
N SER A 368 -15.91 8.37 -0.93
CA SER A 368 -14.64 7.76 -1.36
C SER A 368 -14.67 6.23 -1.29
N ALA A 369 -15.21 5.66 -0.20
CA ALA A 369 -15.32 4.21 -0.04
C ALA A 369 -16.24 3.58 -1.09
N VAL A 370 -17.44 4.13 -1.28
CA VAL A 370 -18.38 3.65 -2.30
C VAL A 370 -17.80 3.82 -3.71
N ALA A 371 -17.13 4.93 -4.00
CA ALA A 371 -16.51 5.19 -5.30
C ALA A 371 -15.38 4.20 -5.64
N VAL A 372 -14.53 3.83 -4.68
CA VAL A 372 -13.50 2.79 -4.89
C VAL A 372 -14.15 1.43 -5.16
N VAL A 373 -15.18 1.07 -4.38
CA VAL A 373 -15.96 -0.16 -4.55
C VAL A 373 -16.61 -0.23 -5.93
N THR A 374 -17.30 0.83 -6.38
CA THR A 374 -17.94 0.86 -7.70
C THR A 374 -16.94 0.97 -8.86
N PHE A 375 -15.80 1.62 -8.67
CA PHE A 375 -14.73 1.69 -9.67
C PHE A 375 -14.19 0.28 -9.98
N VAL A 376 -13.84 -0.48 -8.94
CA VAL A 376 -13.24 -1.81 -9.13
C VAL A 376 -14.27 -2.84 -9.61
N ALA A 377 -15.52 -2.75 -9.16
CA ALA A 377 -16.61 -3.52 -9.76
C ALA A 377 -16.82 -3.16 -11.25
N SER A 378 -16.70 -1.88 -11.61
CA SER A 378 -16.79 -1.44 -13.02
C SER A 378 -15.65 -1.99 -13.87
N PHE A 379 -14.43 -2.11 -13.33
CA PHE A 379 -13.30 -2.74 -14.02
C PHE A 379 -13.55 -4.24 -14.31
N GLY A 380 -14.02 -5.00 -13.31
CA GLY A 380 -14.32 -6.42 -13.43
C GLY A 380 -15.42 -6.76 -14.45
N LEU A 381 -16.33 -5.83 -14.74
CA LEU A 381 -17.40 -5.98 -15.73
C LEU A 381 -16.94 -6.08 -17.20
N GLY A 382 -15.69 -5.68 -17.53
CA GLY A 382 -15.23 -5.77 -18.91
C GLY A 382 -13.76 -5.44 -19.15
N LEU A 383 -13.27 -4.30 -18.66
CA LEU A 383 -11.91 -3.82 -18.95
C LEU A 383 -10.82 -4.69 -18.32
N GLY A 384 -11.13 -5.49 -17.30
CA GLY A 384 -10.29 -6.59 -16.82
C GLY A 384 -10.18 -7.74 -17.84
N PRO A 385 -11.21 -8.59 -18.01
CA PRO A 385 -11.08 -9.84 -18.76
C PRO A 385 -11.10 -9.72 -20.30
N ILE A 386 -11.85 -8.76 -20.87
CA ILE A 386 -12.10 -8.72 -22.32
C ILE A 386 -10.83 -8.45 -23.17
N PRO A 387 -9.88 -7.57 -22.79
CA PRO A 387 -8.72 -7.25 -23.63
C PRO A 387 -7.85 -8.46 -23.99
N PHE A 388 -7.72 -9.43 -23.07
CA PHE A 388 -6.96 -10.66 -23.29
C PHE A 388 -7.64 -11.60 -24.29
N ILE A 389 -8.98 -11.72 -24.19
CA ILE A 389 -9.81 -12.57 -25.06
C ILE A 389 -9.87 -11.98 -26.47
N LEU A 390 -10.13 -10.67 -26.58
CA LEU A 390 -10.37 -9.95 -27.84
C LEU A 390 -9.18 -10.07 -28.83
N ALA A 391 -7.96 -10.17 -28.33
CA ALA A 391 -6.76 -10.41 -29.15
C ALA A 391 -6.81 -11.72 -29.96
N SER A 392 -7.54 -12.73 -29.45
CA SER A 392 -7.74 -14.03 -30.10
C SER A 392 -9.04 -14.14 -30.93
N GLU A 393 -9.89 -13.11 -30.88
CA GLU A 393 -11.15 -13.04 -31.63
C GLU A 393 -11.10 -12.08 -32.84
N LEU A 394 -10.15 -11.14 -32.86
CA LEU A 394 -9.99 -10.17 -33.96
C LEU A 394 -8.89 -10.53 -34.97
N VAL A 395 -8.13 -11.60 -34.75
CA VAL A 395 -6.94 -11.98 -35.53
C VAL A 395 -6.85 -13.49 -35.69
N ASP A 396 -6.44 -13.94 -36.88
CA ASP A 396 -6.25 -15.36 -37.22
C ASP A 396 -5.12 -16.02 -36.42
N ALA A 397 -5.23 -17.33 -36.21
CA ALA A 397 -4.44 -18.10 -35.23
C ALA A 397 -2.91 -17.90 -35.34
N GLU A 398 -2.40 -17.74 -36.56
CA GLU A 398 -0.98 -17.52 -36.88
C GLU A 398 -0.44 -16.18 -36.35
N ALA A 399 -1.31 -15.17 -36.16
CA ALA A 399 -0.95 -13.82 -35.78
C ALA A 399 -1.46 -13.40 -34.38
N VAL A 400 -2.21 -14.25 -33.67
CA VAL A 400 -2.69 -13.97 -32.29
C VAL A 400 -1.53 -13.76 -31.32
N SER A 401 -0.47 -14.59 -31.40
CA SER A 401 0.70 -14.51 -30.51
C SER A 401 1.48 -13.19 -30.68
N SER A 402 1.77 -12.81 -31.93
CA SER A 402 2.37 -11.51 -32.29
C SER A 402 1.48 -10.33 -31.89
N THR A 403 0.15 -10.47 -32.02
CA THR A 403 -0.84 -9.45 -31.61
C THR A 403 -0.87 -9.25 -30.09
N GLN A 404 -0.95 -10.34 -29.32
CA GLN A 404 -0.88 -10.26 -27.85
C GLN A 404 0.46 -9.72 -27.38
N THR A 405 1.57 -10.07 -28.05
CA THR A 405 2.91 -9.53 -27.72
C THR A 405 2.91 -8.00 -27.81
N TRP A 406 2.46 -7.42 -28.92
CA TRP A 406 2.34 -5.96 -29.05
C TRP A 406 1.38 -5.34 -28.02
N ALA A 407 0.19 -5.92 -27.88
CA ALA A 407 -0.82 -5.43 -26.94
C ALA A 407 -0.31 -5.39 -25.50
N LEU A 408 0.41 -6.43 -25.07
CA LEU A 408 0.99 -6.52 -23.73
C LEU A 408 2.25 -5.65 -23.58
N CYS A 409 3.00 -5.36 -24.65
CA CYS A 409 4.05 -4.34 -24.59
C CYS A 409 3.49 -2.96 -24.27
N PHE A 410 2.42 -2.54 -24.97
CA PHE A 410 1.72 -1.28 -24.66
C PHE A 410 1.06 -1.30 -23.27
N ASN A 411 0.58 -2.45 -22.82
CA ASN A 411 0.10 -2.65 -21.45
C ASN A 411 1.22 -2.37 -20.42
N TRP A 412 2.34 -3.08 -20.50
CA TRP A 412 3.46 -2.96 -19.57
C TRP A 412 4.09 -1.56 -19.54
N VAL A 413 4.23 -0.90 -20.70
CA VAL A 413 4.69 0.51 -20.77
C VAL A 413 3.69 1.46 -20.09
N SER A 414 2.38 1.25 -20.29
CA SER A 414 1.35 2.05 -19.62
C SER A 414 1.34 1.83 -18.10
N THR A 415 1.50 0.56 -17.67
CA THR A 415 1.64 0.16 -16.27
C THR A 415 2.87 0.79 -15.63
N PHE A 416 4.03 0.79 -16.31
CA PHE A 416 5.25 1.48 -15.86
C PHE A 416 5.00 2.98 -15.63
N CYS A 417 4.39 3.66 -16.60
CA CYS A 417 4.09 5.09 -16.51
C CYS A 417 3.18 5.42 -15.32
N ILE A 418 2.10 4.67 -15.12
CA ILE A 418 1.22 4.89 -13.96
C ILE A 418 1.95 4.59 -12.64
N ALA A 419 2.66 3.46 -12.52
CA ALA A 419 3.39 3.10 -11.30
C ALA A 419 4.48 4.11 -10.94
N GLN A 420 5.26 4.58 -11.91
CA GLN A 420 6.37 5.50 -11.66
C GLN A 420 5.91 6.94 -11.39
N PHE A 421 4.92 7.45 -12.11
CA PHE A 421 4.54 8.87 -12.06
C PHE A 421 3.33 9.17 -11.18
N PHE A 422 2.43 8.21 -10.90
CA PHE A 422 1.24 8.47 -10.08
C PHE A 422 1.57 9.09 -8.70
N PRO A 423 2.53 8.59 -7.90
CA PRO A 423 2.83 9.18 -6.59
C PRO A 423 3.33 10.64 -6.70
N VAL A 424 4.13 10.93 -7.74
CA VAL A 424 4.71 12.25 -7.99
C VAL A 424 3.62 13.24 -8.41
N VAL A 425 2.78 12.87 -9.37
CA VAL A 425 1.71 13.73 -9.90
C VAL A 425 0.58 13.91 -8.87
N ASN A 426 0.23 12.86 -8.10
CA ASN A 426 -0.78 12.98 -7.04
C ASN A 426 -0.31 13.91 -5.91
N ASN A 427 0.98 13.88 -5.55
CA ASN A 427 1.55 14.81 -4.57
C ASN A 427 1.57 16.26 -5.13
N ALA A 428 2.05 16.45 -6.35
CA ALA A 428 2.17 17.77 -6.98
C ALA A 428 0.82 18.46 -7.27
N LEU A 429 -0.23 17.71 -7.61
CA LEU A 429 -1.59 18.26 -7.81
C LEU A 429 -2.38 18.36 -6.50
N GLY A 430 -2.22 17.39 -5.60
CA GLY A 430 -2.91 17.32 -4.32
C GLY A 430 -4.43 17.06 -4.40
N LYS A 431 -5.03 16.84 -3.22
CA LYS A 431 -6.50 16.81 -2.98
C LYS A 431 -7.32 16.04 -4.03
N GLY A 432 -6.83 14.88 -4.48
CA GLY A 432 -7.53 13.97 -5.38
C GLY A 432 -7.70 14.42 -6.83
N ILE A 433 -7.08 15.54 -7.25
CA ILE A 433 -7.31 16.15 -8.57
C ILE A 433 -7.00 15.19 -9.74
N ILE A 434 -6.05 14.27 -9.56
CA ILE A 434 -5.68 13.25 -10.55
C ILE A 434 -6.86 12.36 -11.00
N TYR A 435 -7.88 12.16 -10.16
CA TYR A 435 -9.07 11.37 -10.54
C TYR A 435 -10.01 12.10 -11.52
N PHE A 436 -9.99 13.45 -11.58
CA PHE A 436 -10.64 14.18 -12.68
C PHE A 436 -9.93 13.93 -14.02
N VAL A 437 -8.60 13.76 -14.00
CA VAL A 437 -7.82 13.43 -15.20
C VAL A 437 -8.15 12.00 -15.67
N PHE A 438 -8.21 11.02 -14.75
CA PHE A 438 -8.64 9.66 -15.09
C PHE A 438 -10.10 9.60 -15.59
N ALA A 439 -11.02 10.43 -15.08
CA ALA A 439 -12.37 10.55 -15.62
C ALA A 439 -12.39 11.07 -17.07
N GLY A 440 -11.64 12.13 -17.38
CA GLY A 440 -11.52 12.66 -18.73
C GLY A 440 -10.89 11.67 -19.72
N ILE A 441 -9.84 10.97 -19.30
CA ILE A 441 -9.20 9.88 -20.06
C ILE A 441 -10.19 8.72 -20.29
N SER A 442 -10.99 8.37 -19.29
CA SER A 442 -12.04 7.34 -19.42
C SER A 442 -13.09 7.74 -20.46
N ALA A 443 -13.53 9.00 -20.49
CA ALA A 443 -14.47 9.49 -21.50
C ALA A 443 -13.90 9.44 -22.94
N PHE A 444 -12.61 9.74 -23.11
CA PHE A 444 -11.90 9.58 -24.38
C PHE A 444 -11.86 8.10 -24.82
N PHE A 445 -11.46 7.17 -23.94
CA PHE A 445 -11.38 5.75 -24.30
C PHE A 445 -12.76 5.10 -24.50
N ALA A 446 -13.79 5.49 -23.74
CA ALA A 446 -15.16 5.05 -23.99
C ALA A 446 -15.64 5.47 -25.39
N SER A 447 -15.32 6.70 -25.81
CA SER A 447 -15.60 7.20 -27.17
C SER A 447 -14.80 6.44 -28.24
N PHE A 448 -13.51 6.17 -28.00
CA PHE A 448 -12.69 5.35 -28.90
C PHE A 448 -13.28 3.95 -29.10
N VAL A 449 -13.69 3.27 -28.02
CA VAL A 449 -14.34 1.95 -28.10
C VAL A 449 -15.70 2.06 -28.82
N ALA A 450 -16.48 3.11 -28.58
CA ALA A 450 -17.75 3.33 -29.25
C ALA A 450 -17.61 3.49 -30.78
N PHE A 451 -16.60 4.22 -31.26
CA PHE A 451 -16.43 4.49 -32.70
C PHE A 451 -15.51 3.51 -33.44
N TYR A 452 -14.39 3.09 -32.85
CA TYR A 452 -13.34 2.35 -33.56
C TYR A 452 -13.43 0.82 -33.40
N VAL A 453 -13.90 0.33 -32.25
CA VAL A 453 -13.86 -1.11 -31.94
C VAL A 453 -15.10 -1.81 -32.50
N PRO A 454 -14.98 -2.89 -33.30
CA PRO A 454 -16.11 -3.69 -33.75
C PRO A 454 -16.62 -4.62 -32.63
N GLU A 455 -17.86 -5.10 -32.74
CA GLU A 455 -18.37 -6.16 -31.85
C GLU A 455 -17.87 -7.53 -32.34
N SER A 456 -17.35 -8.37 -31.43
CA SER A 456 -16.77 -9.69 -31.76
C SER A 456 -17.75 -10.84 -31.57
N LYS A 457 -18.83 -10.64 -30.83
CA LYS A 457 -19.79 -11.69 -30.46
C LYS A 457 -20.32 -12.46 -31.68
N GLY A 458 -20.07 -13.78 -31.69
CA GLY A 458 -20.72 -14.73 -32.60
C GLY A 458 -20.05 -14.91 -33.97
N LYS A 459 -18.88 -14.30 -34.23
CA LYS A 459 -18.08 -14.61 -35.41
C LYS A 459 -17.21 -15.85 -35.13
N ASN A 460 -17.63 -17.01 -35.63
CA ASN A 460 -16.77 -18.19 -35.71
C ASN A 460 -15.64 -17.97 -36.74
N ASN A 461 -14.53 -18.67 -36.60
CA ASN A 461 -13.36 -18.57 -37.49
C ASN A 461 -13.62 -19.22 -38.88
N THR A 462 -14.47 -18.60 -39.69
CA THR A 462 -14.53 -18.80 -41.14
C THR A 462 -14.03 -17.54 -41.85
N PRO A 463 -13.17 -17.67 -42.89
CA PRO A 463 -12.58 -16.52 -43.56
C PRO A 463 -13.67 -15.71 -44.26
N THR A 464 -14.06 -14.59 -43.64
CA THR A 464 -15.16 -13.73 -44.05
C THR A 464 -14.67 -12.29 -44.11
N ASN A 465 -14.84 -11.66 -45.29
CA ASN A 465 -14.13 -10.44 -45.66
C ASN A 465 -14.46 -9.25 -44.74
N ASP A 466 -13.38 -8.57 -44.32
CA ASP A 466 -13.30 -7.32 -43.54
C ASP A 466 -14.27 -7.15 -42.33
N PRO A 467 -13.79 -7.32 -41.08
CA PRO A 467 -14.55 -6.96 -39.88
C PRO A 467 -14.67 -5.44 -39.64
N PHE A 468 -14.02 -4.61 -40.47
CA PHE A 468 -14.12 -3.15 -40.46
C PHE A 468 -14.70 -2.67 -41.80
N PRO A 469 -15.85 -1.96 -41.85
CA PRO A 469 -16.41 -1.48 -43.10
C PRO A 469 -15.43 -0.55 -43.83
N ALA A 470 -15.40 -0.64 -45.16
CA ALA A 470 -14.61 0.26 -46.01
C ALA A 470 -15.09 1.72 -45.82
N HIS A 471 -14.16 2.66 -45.92
CA HIS A 471 -14.45 4.07 -45.62
C HIS A 471 -15.46 4.68 -46.59
N TYR A 472 -16.37 5.49 -46.05
CA TYR A 472 -17.07 6.52 -46.82
C TYR A 472 -16.04 7.53 -47.36
N SER A 473 -15.64 7.36 -48.62
CA SER A 473 -14.97 8.41 -49.40
C SER A 473 -16.04 9.14 -50.22
N PRO A 474 -16.33 10.43 -49.96
CA PRO A 474 -17.24 11.20 -50.80
C PRO A 474 -16.61 11.40 -52.18
N ALA A 475 -17.34 11.05 -53.24
CA ALA A 475 -16.88 11.25 -54.61
C ALA A 475 -16.87 12.75 -54.95
N LEU A 476 -15.74 13.23 -55.50
CA LEU A 476 -15.63 14.57 -56.09
C LEU A 476 -15.56 14.45 -57.63
N PRO A 477 -16.36 15.23 -58.38
CA PRO A 477 -16.18 15.38 -59.82
C PRO A 477 -14.95 16.25 -60.15
N PRO A 478 -14.43 16.21 -61.39
CA PRO A 478 -13.10 16.74 -61.71
C PRO A 478 -13.05 18.21 -62.16
N HIS A 479 -11.80 18.66 -62.37
CA HIS A 479 -11.30 19.79 -63.18
C HIS A 479 -10.90 21.13 -62.53
N ASN A 480 -9.76 21.62 -63.03
CA ASN A 480 -9.24 22.98 -63.14
C ASN A 480 -8.81 23.76 -61.87
N SER A 481 -7.49 23.77 -61.66
CA SER A 481 -6.71 24.94 -61.23
C SER A 481 -6.39 25.86 -62.44
N PRO A 482 -5.68 27.01 -62.30
CA PRO A 482 -5.39 27.83 -61.11
C PRO A 482 -5.80 29.32 -61.28
N GLU A 483 -5.73 30.16 -60.23
CA GLU A 483 -5.07 31.50 -60.29
C GLU A 483 -4.95 32.24 -58.92
N ARG A 484 -3.93 33.11 -58.84
CA ARG A 484 -3.78 34.40 -58.10
C ARG A 484 -4.04 34.55 -56.58
N ASN A 485 -2.90 34.61 -55.86
CA ASN A 485 -2.49 35.62 -54.84
C ASN A 485 -2.93 37.09 -55.14
N PRO A 486 -2.76 38.13 -54.26
CA PRO A 486 -1.87 38.23 -53.07
C PRO A 486 -2.41 39.02 -51.83
N PHE A 487 -1.53 39.25 -50.83
CA PHE A 487 -1.58 40.26 -49.73
C PHE A 487 -2.57 40.01 -48.56
N LEU A 488 -2.37 40.53 -47.32
CA LEU A 488 -1.40 41.49 -46.77
C LEU A 488 -0.65 41.01 -45.49
N SER A 489 0.44 41.72 -45.22
CA SER A 489 1.22 41.95 -43.98
C SER A 489 0.51 41.78 -42.60
N SER A 490 1.21 41.61 -41.47
CA SER A 490 2.43 42.35 -41.09
C SER A 490 3.35 41.67 -40.07
N ASN A 491 4.62 42.11 -40.06
CA ASN A 491 5.65 41.70 -39.10
C ASN A 491 5.66 42.63 -37.87
N HIS A 492 6.06 42.09 -36.72
CA HIS A 492 7.00 42.79 -35.85
C HIS A 492 8.12 41.85 -35.40
N ASN A 493 9.28 42.46 -35.21
CA ASN A 493 10.62 41.95 -34.89
C ASN A 493 11.22 43.10 -34.03
N ILE A 494 12.14 42.95 -33.06
CA ILE A 494 13.32 42.09 -32.98
C ILE A 494 13.92 42.15 -31.54
N ASN A 495 14.78 41.19 -31.17
CA ASN A 495 15.81 41.17 -30.09
C ASN A 495 15.53 41.11 -28.56
N ASP A 496 16.12 40.04 -28.00
CA ASP A 496 17.04 39.93 -26.83
C ASP A 496 16.57 39.89 -25.36
N PRO A 497 17.21 39.03 -24.51
CA PRO A 497 16.74 38.72 -23.15
C PRO A 497 17.52 39.42 -22.00
N PRO A 498 16.86 39.70 -20.86
CA PRO A 498 17.52 39.95 -19.58
C PRO A 498 18.10 38.66 -18.95
N PRO A 499 19.06 38.76 -18.00
CA PRO A 499 19.90 37.64 -17.57
C PRO A 499 19.28 36.75 -16.47
N SER A 500 19.93 35.61 -16.25
CA SER A 500 19.64 34.66 -15.17
C SER A 500 19.74 35.28 -13.77
N LEU A 501 18.73 35.04 -12.93
CA LEU A 501 18.80 35.20 -11.48
C LEU A 501 18.91 33.83 -10.82
N LEU A 502 19.86 33.67 -9.90
CA LEU A 502 20.04 32.44 -9.13
C LEU A 502 18.87 32.20 -8.16
N SER A 503 18.50 30.94 -7.97
CA SER A 503 17.59 30.54 -6.90
C SER A 503 18.18 30.87 -5.53
N PRO A 504 17.43 31.55 -4.63
CA PRO A 504 17.78 31.58 -3.21
C PRO A 504 17.72 30.16 -2.64
N ALA A 505 18.66 29.81 -1.75
CA ALA A 505 18.67 28.50 -1.11
C ALA A 505 17.54 28.38 -0.08
N PHE A 506 16.51 27.58 -0.37
CA PHE A 506 15.44 27.24 0.57
C PHE A 506 15.80 26.03 1.44
N THR A 507 16.88 26.17 2.22
CA THR A 507 16.87 25.58 3.57
C THR A 507 15.81 26.35 4.37
N PRO A 508 14.85 25.69 5.06
CA PRO A 508 13.94 26.40 5.94
C PRO A 508 14.76 27.07 7.06
N PRO A 509 14.44 28.31 7.46
CA PRO A 509 15.07 28.91 8.62
C PRO A 509 14.76 28.07 9.86
N SER A 510 15.79 27.94 10.69
CA SER A 510 15.78 27.47 12.07
C SER A 510 14.47 27.77 12.84
N THR A 511 13.96 26.77 13.56
CA THR A 511 12.85 26.90 14.51
C THR A 511 13.08 28.10 15.45
N PRO A 512 12.09 28.98 15.66
CA PRO A 512 12.17 30.01 16.69
C PRO A 512 12.40 29.34 18.06
N GLY A 513 13.62 29.45 18.59
CA GLY A 513 14.04 28.75 19.80
C GLY A 513 15.30 27.86 19.66
N THR A 514 15.84 27.61 18.46
CA THR A 514 17.10 26.83 18.31
C THR A 514 18.35 27.59 18.73
N ASN A 515 18.48 27.78 20.05
CA ASN A 515 19.76 27.86 20.73
C ASN A 515 19.79 26.73 21.76
N THR A 516 20.28 25.55 21.36
CA THR A 516 20.73 24.53 22.31
C THR A 516 21.76 25.19 23.22
N PRO A 517 21.53 25.29 24.55
CA PRO A 517 22.44 26.06 25.40
C PRO A 517 23.83 25.44 25.43
N THR A 518 24.84 26.20 25.01
CA THR A 518 26.24 25.90 25.33
C THR A 518 26.37 25.81 26.87
N PRO A 519 27.16 24.89 27.46
CA PRO A 519 27.14 24.62 28.92
C PRO A 519 27.59 25.76 29.87
N ALA A 520 27.73 27.01 29.38
CA ALA A 520 28.36 28.13 30.07
C ALA A 520 27.44 28.92 31.04
N THR A 521 26.11 28.79 30.95
CA THR A 521 25.17 29.55 31.80
C THR A 521 24.01 28.70 32.32
N LEU A 522 24.32 27.71 33.15
CA LEU A 522 23.29 26.96 33.89
C LEU A 522 22.83 27.76 35.11
N ARG A 523 21.53 28.07 35.18
CA ARG A 523 20.85 28.54 36.39
C ARG A 523 19.73 27.55 36.73
N ASP A 524 19.73 27.07 37.97
CA ASP A 524 18.64 26.28 38.54
C ASP A 524 17.35 27.12 38.62
N ALA A 525 16.20 26.50 38.39
CA ALA A 525 14.91 27.16 38.56
C ALA A 525 14.64 27.43 40.06
N LYS A 526 14.12 28.63 40.38
CA LYS A 526 13.78 28.99 41.77
C LYS A 526 12.70 28.06 42.31
N SER A 527 12.99 27.40 43.43
CA SER A 527 12.03 26.59 44.17
C SER A 527 11.61 27.27 45.47
N ILE A 528 10.43 26.89 45.98
CA ILE A 528 9.83 27.43 47.21
C ILE A 528 9.30 26.24 48.02
N PRO A 529 9.65 26.10 49.32
CA PRO A 529 9.08 25.08 50.19
C PRO A 529 7.56 25.18 50.31
N VAL A 530 6.86 24.05 50.33
CA VAL A 530 5.39 24.03 50.49
C VAL A 530 5.02 23.92 51.97
N LEU A 531 4.41 24.97 52.51
CA LEU A 531 3.82 24.97 53.85
C LEU A 531 2.38 24.42 53.83
N PRO A 532 1.94 23.67 54.86
CA PRO A 532 0.57 23.16 54.94
C PRO A 532 -0.45 24.29 55.09
N SER A 533 -1.42 24.37 54.17
CA SER A 533 -2.44 25.43 54.12
C SER A 533 -3.80 24.99 54.67
N SER A 534 -4.47 25.86 55.43
CA SER A 534 -5.77 25.59 56.06
C SER A 534 -7.01 25.91 55.22
N THR A 535 -6.85 26.25 53.93
CA THR A 535 -7.98 26.58 53.03
C THR A 535 -8.67 25.34 52.48
N PRO A 536 -9.99 25.40 52.17
CA PRO A 536 -10.74 24.27 51.58
C PRO A 536 -10.05 23.67 50.35
N GLY A 537 -10.00 22.33 50.30
CA GLY A 537 -9.35 21.57 49.23
C GLY A 537 -10.21 21.39 47.98
N PRO A 538 -9.60 21.03 46.84
CA PRO A 538 -10.35 20.54 45.67
C PRO A 538 -11.01 19.19 45.97
N ASN A 539 -12.06 18.83 45.22
CA ASN A 539 -12.70 17.52 45.32
C ASN A 539 -11.72 16.41 44.88
N LEU A 540 -11.16 15.68 45.84
CA LEU A 540 -10.34 14.49 45.60
C LEU A 540 -11.21 13.25 45.38
N LEU A 541 -10.68 12.26 44.67
CA LEU A 541 -11.29 10.93 44.64
C LEU A 541 -11.13 10.27 46.03
N PRO A 542 -12.18 9.63 46.58
CA PRO A 542 -12.13 9.03 47.92
C PRO A 542 -11.23 7.79 48.02
N LYS A 543 -10.79 7.26 46.88
CA LYS A 543 -9.79 6.20 46.76
C LYS A 543 -8.97 6.45 45.49
N LEU A 544 -7.66 6.19 45.53
CA LEU A 544 -6.82 6.22 44.33
C LEU A 544 -7.17 5.05 43.37
N PRO A 545 -7.07 5.25 42.05
CA PRO A 545 -7.31 4.20 41.07
C PRO A 545 -6.17 3.17 41.05
N ASN A 546 -6.47 1.94 40.63
CA ASN A 546 -5.47 0.91 40.43
C ASN A 546 -4.78 1.16 39.08
N VAL A 547 -3.46 1.29 39.10
CA VAL A 547 -2.62 1.45 37.89
C VAL A 547 -1.74 0.24 37.69
N ARG A 548 -1.42 -0.06 36.42
CA ARG A 548 -0.47 -1.11 36.04
C ARG A 548 0.36 -0.64 34.86
N CYS A 549 1.68 -0.57 35.06
CA CYS A 549 2.61 -0.36 33.95
C CYS A 549 2.59 -1.61 33.06
N GLN A 550 2.37 -1.41 31.77
CA GLN A 550 2.34 -2.50 30.78
C GLN A 550 3.68 -2.72 30.12
N VAL A 551 4.37 -1.67 29.69
CA VAL A 551 5.65 -1.76 28.98
C VAL A 551 6.56 -0.57 29.28
N ARG A 552 7.87 -0.80 29.26
CA ARG A 552 8.90 0.26 29.35
C ARG A 552 9.91 0.20 28.20
N ALA A 553 10.09 1.30 27.48
CA ALA A 553 11.10 1.45 26.43
C ALA A 553 12.13 2.54 26.77
N ARG A 554 13.40 2.35 26.38
CA ARG A 554 14.42 3.42 26.41
C ARG A 554 14.34 4.22 25.12
N ILE A 555 14.25 5.54 25.21
CA ILE A 555 14.28 6.45 24.06
C ILE A 555 15.63 7.16 24.01
N PRO A 556 16.41 7.03 22.92
CA PRO A 556 17.60 7.85 22.70
C PRO A 556 17.22 9.33 22.55
N THR A 557 17.87 10.21 23.30
CA THR A 557 17.70 11.67 23.18
C THR A 557 18.88 12.28 22.42
N THR A 558 18.66 13.43 21.78
CA THR A 558 19.72 14.21 21.12
C THR A 558 20.70 14.86 22.10
N THR A 559 20.29 15.01 23.37
CA THR A 559 21.14 15.51 24.48
C THR A 559 21.99 14.41 25.12
N GLY A 560 21.82 13.14 24.75
CA GLY A 560 22.50 11.99 25.35
C GLY A 560 21.87 11.48 26.66
N ALA A 561 21.01 12.27 27.29
CA ALA A 561 20.31 11.94 28.54
C ALA A 561 19.51 10.62 28.44
N GLN A 562 19.53 9.82 29.50
CA GLN A 562 18.80 8.55 29.58
C GLN A 562 17.31 8.77 29.85
N MET A 563 16.51 8.78 28.78
CA MET A 563 15.05 8.87 28.85
C MET A 563 14.38 7.50 28.66
N PHE A 564 13.34 7.24 29.44
CA PHE A 564 12.52 6.04 29.39
C PHE A 564 11.03 6.41 29.32
N LEU A 565 10.27 5.67 28.53
CA LEU A 565 8.81 5.76 28.47
C LEU A 565 8.19 4.55 29.15
N TYR A 566 7.27 4.79 30.08
CA TYR A 566 6.48 3.79 30.78
C TYR A 566 5.00 3.97 30.40
N LEU A 567 4.37 2.96 29.83
CA LEU A 567 2.94 2.98 29.45
C LEU A 567 2.08 2.35 30.55
N TYR A 568 0.98 2.99 30.91
CA TYR A 568 0.09 2.59 32.01
C TYR A 568 -1.36 2.38 31.58
N THR A 569 -1.93 1.26 32.01
CA THR A 569 -3.39 1.02 32.02
C THR A 569 -3.95 1.25 33.42
N ASN A 570 -5.22 1.65 33.54
CA ASN A 570 -5.87 2.00 34.81
C ASN A 570 -7.35 1.53 34.86
N ASP A 571 -8.01 1.75 36.00
CA ASP A 571 -9.43 1.40 36.23
C ASP A 571 -10.39 2.60 36.39
N ALA A 572 -9.89 3.85 36.27
CA ALA A 572 -10.71 5.06 36.32
C ALA A 572 -11.18 5.54 34.94
N ASP A 573 -10.38 5.33 33.89
CA ASP A 573 -10.76 5.56 32.51
C ASP A 573 -10.23 4.46 31.56
N ALA A 574 -10.81 4.38 30.37
CA ALA A 574 -10.44 3.41 29.34
C ALA A 574 -9.22 3.86 28.50
N LYS A 575 -8.36 4.75 29.03
CA LYS A 575 -7.21 5.30 28.30
C LYS A 575 -5.90 4.73 28.84
N GLU A 576 -4.93 4.66 27.95
CA GLU A 576 -3.53 4.46 28.33
C GLU A 576 -2.88 5.82 28.63
N HIS A 577 -2.11 5.91 29.72
CA HIS A 577 -1.40 7.12 30.14
C HIS A 577 0.11 6.84 30.19
N LEU A 578 0.92 7.88 30.10
CA LEU A 578 2.36 7.76 29.88
C LEU A 578 3.15 8.41 31.02
N ALA A 579 4.25 7.80 31.45
CA ALA A 579 5.26 8.47 32.26
C ALA A 579 6.58 8.55 31.49
N ILE A 580 7.08 9.77 31.31
CA ILE A 580 8.39 10.08 30.71
C ILE A 580 9.38 10.23 31.86
N VAL A 581 10.33 9.32 31.97
CA VAL A 581 11.24 9.21 33.12
C VAL A 581 12.68 9.48 32.67
N PHE A 582 13.40 10.27 33.46
CA PHE A 582 14.78 10.66 33.22
C PHE A 582 15.67 10.06 34.32
N GLY A 583 16.68 9.28 33.91
CA GLY A 583 17.52 8.44 34.79
C GLY A 583 17.10 6.97 34.83
N GLU A 584 18.02 6.08 35.21
CA GLU A 584 17.79 4.62 35.28
C GLU A 584 17.22 4.12 36.63
N HIS A 585 17.17 4.98 37.64
CA HIS A 585 16.85 4.64 39.04
C HIS A 585 15.38 4.82 39.45
N ILE A 586 14.58 5.56 38.68
CA ILE A 586 13.12 5.68 38.90
C ILE A 586 12.44 4.53 38.16
N ARG A 587 11.68 3.69 38.89
CA ARG A 587 11.15 2.40 38.39
C ARG A 587 9.76 2.08 38.89
N SER A 588 8.98 1.44 38.03
CA SER A 588 7.62 0.96 38.29
C SER A 588 7.60 -0.38 39.02
N ALA A 589 6.91 -0.44 40.17
CA ALA A 589 6.70 -1.69 40.91
C ALA A 589 5.86 -2.71 40.12
N SER A 590 4.78 -2.28 39.46
CA SER A 590 3.95 -3.15 38.61
C SER A 590 4.60 -3.56 37.29
N LEU A 591 5.65 -2.85 36.84
CA LEU A 591 6.56 -3.32 35.79
C LEU A 591 7.45 -4.45 36.32
N ASP A 592 8.07 -4.28 37.49
CA ASP A 592 9.03 -5.27 38.01
C ASP A 592 8.38 -6.53 38.62
N ALA A 593 7.09 -6.49 38.94
CA ALA A 593 6.31 -7.68 39.28
C ALA A 593 6.45 -8.79 38.20
N GLU A 594 6.58 -10.03 38.66
CA GLU A 594 6.51 -11.23 37.81
C GLU A 594 5.06 -11.50 37.42
N ARG A 595 4.83 -11.94 36.18
CA ARG A 595 3.51 -12.29 35.67
C ARG A 595 3.38 -13.81 35.52
N THR A 596 2.21 -14.37 35.81
CA THR A 596 1.96 -15.82 35.72
C THR A 596 2.14 -16.33 34.29
N GLY A 597 3.11 -17.24 34.08
CA GLY A 597 3.43 -17.79 32.76
C GLY A 597 4.38 -16.93 31.90
N GLU A 598 4.95 -15.86 32.44
CA GLU A 598 5.91 -14.99 31.75
C GLU A 598 7.30 -15.65 31.65
N THR A 599 7.92 -15.66 30.46
CA THR A 599 9.32 -16.06 30.31
C THR A 599 10.27 -14.88 30.55
N GLU A 600 11.55 -15.16 30.84
CA GLU A 600 12.60 -14.12 30.91
C GLU A 600 12.71 -13.30 29.61
N ARG A 601 12.38 -13.89 28.45
CA ARG A 601 12.35 -13.17 27.17
C ARG A 601 11.19 -12.19 27.12
N ASP A 602 9.99 -12.60 27.51
CA ASP A 602 8.80 -11.73 27.56
C ASP A 602 8.99 -10.61 28.57
N ARG A 603 9.55 -10.93 29.75
CA ARG A 603 9.93 -9.96 30.78
C ARG A 603 10.92 -8.91 30.27
N MET A 604 11.90 -9.31 29.46
CA MET A 604 12.82 -8.37 28.78
C MET A 604 12.14 -7.55 27.69
N ILE A 605 11.30 -8.15 26.84
CA ILE A 605 10.51 -7.45 25.79
C ILE A 605 9.58 -6.40 26.42
N ARG A 606 8.95 -6.74 27.54
CA ARG A 606 8.10 -5.86 28.36
C ARG A 606 8.87 -4.69 29.00
N GLY A 607 10.21 -4.76 29.03
CA GLY A 607 11.05 -3.70 29.58
C GLY A 607 11.45 -3.91 31.05
N ALA A 608 11.04 -5.00 31.69
CA ALA A 608 11.26 -5.28 33.11
C ALA A 608 12.67 -5.84 33.41
N TYR A 609 13.70 -5.14 32.95
CA TYR A 609 15.12 -5.50 33.06
C TYR A 609 15.96 -4.38 33.71
N VAL A 610 17.13 -4.73 34.25
CA VAL A 610 18.13 -3.76 34.78
C VAL A 610 19.29 -3.60 33.80
N GLY A 611 19.91 -2.41 33.75
CA GLY A 611 20.99 -2.07 32.82
C GLY A 611 20.54 -1.99 31.37
N ARG A 612 21.48 -2.01 30.42
CA ARG A 612 21.19 -1.93 28.97
C ARG A 612 20.96 -3.31 28.34
N LEU A 613 20.05 -3.39 27.37
CA LEU A 613 19.92 -4.55 26.49
C LEU A 613 21.06 -4.59 25.46
N HIS A 614 21.44 -5.80 25.06
CA HIS A 614 22.35 -6.07 23.96
C HIS A 614 21.92 -7.38 23.26
N PRO A 615 22.31 -7.62 21.99
CA PRO A 615 22.11 -8.91 21.34
C PRO A 615 22.67 -10.07 22.18
N GLY A 616 21.99 -11.20 22.18
CA GLY A 616 22.37 -12.39 22.96
C GLY A 616 22.12 -12.31 24.47
N ARG A 617 21.52 -11.23 25.01
CA ARG A 617 21.14 -11.17 26.43
C ARG A 617 20.00 -12.13 26.75
N THR A 618 20.20 -13.01 27.73
CA THR A 618 19.26 -14.08 28.11
C THR A 618 18.48 -13.84 29.41
N SER A 619 18.89 -12.90 30.26
CA SER A 619 18.21 -12.62 31.54
C SER A 619 17.91 -11.13 31.79
N SER A 620 16.77 -10.89 32.43
CA SER A 620 16.34 -9.59 32.93
C SER A 620 17.19 -9.08 34.12
N ARG A 621 17.81 -9.99 34.89
CA ARG A 621 18.44 -9.75 36.21
C ARG A 621 19.98 -9.75 36.26
N VAL A 622 20.68 -9.67 35.11
CA VAL A 622 22.16 -9.81 35.02
C VAL A 622 22.96 -8.98 36.04
N GLU A 623 22.56 -7.74 36.34
CA GLU A 623 23.26 -6.89 37.33
C GLU A 623 23.14 -7.42 38.77
N GLN A 624 21.99 -8.03 39.10
CA GLN A 624 21.75 -8.67 40.40
C GLN A 624 22.55 -9.97 40.51
N ILE A 625 22.52 -10.80 39.45
CA ILE A 625 23.30 -12.05 39.36
C ILE A 625 24.81 -11.76 39.51
N ARG A 626 25.32 -10.64 38.97
CA ARG A 626 26.71 -10.21 39.17
C ARG A 626 27.03 -9.87 40.63
N ARG A 627 26.13 -9.18 41.35
CA ARG A 627 26.30 -8.87 42.77
C ARG A 627 26.24 -10.13 43.64
N GLU A 628 25.31 -11.02 43.36
CA GLU A 628 25.17 -12.34 44.02
C GLU A 628 26.41 -13.22 43.77
N ALA A 629 27.02 -13.12 42.59
CA ALA A 629 28.30 -13.75 42.24
C ALA A 629 29.55 -12.99 42.75
N GLY A 630 29.40 -11.97 43.61
CA GLY A 630 30.52 -11.23 44.21
C GLY A 630 31.29 -10.32 43.26
N VAL A 631 30.83 -10.10 42.02
CA VAL A 631 31.48 -9.22 41.05
C VAL A 631 31.15 -7.76 41.40
N SER A 632 32.17 -6.96 41.67
CA SER A 632 32.02 -5.55 42.03
C SER A 632 31.48 -4.71 40.85
N SER A 633 30.15 -4.60 40.77
CA SER A 633 29.49 -3.44 40.19
C SER A 633 29.43 -2.36 41.28
N SER A 634 30.00 -1.17 41.05
CA SER A 634 29.87 -0.06 42.01
C SER A 634 28.40 0.18 42.36
N PRO A 635 28.00 0.16 43.65
CA PRO A 635 26.61 0.29 44.02
C PRO A 635 26.15 1.73 43.82
N ALA A 636 25.63 2.03 42.63
CA ALA A 636 24.88 3.25 42.34
C ALA A 636 23.49 3.26 43.03
N GLN A 637 23.42 2.80 44.29
CA GLN A 637 22.50 3.39 45.27
C GLN A 637 23.09 4.75 45.67
N ILE A 638 23.07 5.69 44.73
CA ILE A 638 23.16 7.10 45.07
C ILE A 638 21.84 7.40 45.77
N GLU A 639 21.87 7.48 47.10
CA GLU A 639 20.82 8.17 47.84
C GLU A 639 20.85 9.63 47.39
N ALA A 640 20.00 9.95 46.41
CA ALA A 640 19.89 11.29 45.88
C ALA A 640 19.34 12.20 46.99
N GLU A 641 20.23 12.95 47.65
CA GLU A 641 19.93 13.91 48.71
C GLU A 641 18.80 14.88 48.31
N ARG A 642 18.72 15.18 47.01
CA ARG A 642 17.71 16.04 46.41
C ARG A 642 16.58 15.21 45.80
N ALA A 643 15.35 15.48 46.21
CA ALA A 643 14.15 14.81 45.69
C ALA A 643 14.02 14.97 44.14
N PRO A 644 13.46 13.95 43.45
CA PRO A 644 13.32 13.98 41.99
C PRO A 644 12.40 15.10 41.51
N LEU A 645 12.67 15.61 40.31
CA LEU A 645 11.91 16.68 39.68
C LEU A 645 10.70 16.10 38.94
N VAL A 646 9.48 16.55 39.26
CA VAL A 646 8.24 15.96 38.74
C VAL A 646 7.37 17.02 38.07
N ARG A 647 6.75 16.67 36.94
CA ARG A 647 5.70 17.48 36.29
C ARG A 647 4.48 16.63 36.01
N ILE A 648 3.29 17.09 36.42
CA ILE A 648 2.03 16.49 35.98
C ILE A 648 1.52 17.29 34.79
N HIS A 649 1.63 16.71 33.61
CA HIS A 649 1.25 17.28 32.33
C HIS A 649 -0.08 16.72 31.85
N SER A 650 -0.84 17.53 31.11
CA SER A 650 -2.08 17.12 30.46
C SER A 650 -1.87 17.30 28.97
N GLU A 651 -2.07 16.24 28.20
CA GLU A 651 -2.06 16.18 26.74
C GLU A 651 -2.67 17.46 26.14
N CYS A 652 -1.92 18.15 25.28
CA CYS A 652 -2.27 19.43 24.68
C CYS A 652 -1.71 19.48 23.24
N TYR A 653 -2.25 18.64 22.37
CA TYR A 653 -1.82 18.42 20.99
C TYR A 653 -1.58 19.74 20.22
N THR A 654 -2.49 20.70 20.35
CA THR A 654 -2.36 22.01 19.68
C THR A 654 -1.16 22.83 20.15
N GLY A 655 -0.78 22.74 21.43
CA GLY A 655 0.37 23.47 21.99
C GLY A 655 1.70 22.72 21.84
N GLU A 656 1.67 21.39 21.86
CA GLU A 656 2.87 20.52 21.81
C GLU A 656 3.27 20.14 20.38
N THR A 657 2.30 19.79 19.53
CA THR A 657 2.53 19.26 18.18
C THR A 657 2.31 20.29 17.08
N VAL A 658 1.43 21.28 17.32
CA VAL A 658 1.05 22.31 16.33
C VAL A 658 1.54 23.71 16.73
N TRP A 659 2.37 23.80 17.79
CA TRP A 659 3.04 25.03 18.27
C TRP A 659 2.09 26.25 18.47
N SER A 660 0.85 26.00 18.88
CA SER A 660 -0.18 27.04 19.00
C SER A 660 0.12 28.06 20.10
N ALA A 661 0.26 29.32 19.72
CA ALA A 661 0.44 30.46 20.63
C ALA A 661 -0.79 30.77 21.53
N ARG A 662 -1.85 29.95 21.51
CA ARG A 662 -3.00 30.09 22.42
C ARG A 662 -2.75 29.51 23.81
N CYS A 663 -1.64 28.81 24.03
CA CYS A 663 -1.25 28.34 25.36
C CYS A 663 0.27 28.08 25.50
N ASP A 664 0.76 28.17 26.73
CA ASP A 664 2.14 27.88 27.13
C ASP A 664 2.42 26.37 27.32
N CYS A 665 1.52 25.47 26.93
CA CYS A 665 1.61 24.05 27.29
C CYS A 665 2.86 23.37 26.71
N GLY A 666 3.18 23.63 25.44
CA GLY A 666 4.37 23.10 24.76
C GLY A 666 5.67 23.65 25.37
N GLU A 667 5.79 24.98 25.48
CA GLU A 667 6.95 25.62 26.11
C GLU A 667 7.22 25.08 27.53
N GLN A 668 6.17 24.90 28.34
CA GLN A 668 6.30 24.31 29.66
C GLN A 668 6.58 22.80 29.67
N LEU A 669 6.31 22.06 28.58
CA LEU A 669 6.73 20.67 28.44
C LEU A 669 8.22 20.60 28.10
N ASP A 670 8.65 21.39 27.11
CA ASP A 670 10.05 21.47 26.65
C ASP A 670 10.97 21.93 27.78
N GLU A 671 10.61 23.00 28.51
CA GLU A 671 11.39 23.49 29.64
C GLU A 671 11.48 22.45 30.78
N ALA A 672 10.43 21.66 31.01
CA ALA A 672 10.46 20.59 32.00
C ALA A 672 11.39 19.44 31.58
N GLN A 673 11.36 19.03 30.30
CA GLN A 673 12.30 18.05 29.76
C GLN A 673 13.74 18.57 29.83
N ARG A 674 13.96 19.85 29.49
CA ARG A 674 15.27 20.51 29.56
C ARG A 674 15.81 20.51 31.00
N LEU A 675 15.00 20.89 31.99
CA LEU A 675 15.37 20.91 33.40
C LEU A 675 15.71 19.51 33.95
N MET A 676 14.99 18.48 33.52
CA MET A 676 15.26 17.07 33.90
C MET A 676 16.49 16.49 33.19
N CYS A 677 16.90 17.04 32.04
CA CYS A 677 18.13 16.68 31.34
C CYS A 677 19.38 17.43 31.81
N LEU A 678 19.30 18.29 32.83
CA LEU A 678 20.49 19.01 33.34
C LEU A 678 21.35 18.09 34.23
N PRO A 679 22.70 18.15 34.14
CA PRO A 679 23.59 17.36 34.98
C PRO A 679 23.35 17.53 36.50
N CYS A 680 22.93 18.72 36.94
CA CYS A 680 22.57 18.99 38.34
C CYS A 680 21.31 18.24 38.84
N ASN A 681 20.50 17.68 37.93
CA ASN A 681 19.35 16.84 38.24
C ASN A 681 19.55 15.38 37.80
N GLU A 682 20.62 15.02 37.08
CA GLU A 682 20.85 13.67 36.55
C GLU A 682 20.88 12.61 37.68
N SER A 683 21.58 12.90 38.78
CA SER A 683 21.63 12.03 39.97
C SER A 683 20.29 11.93 40.72
N ALA A 684 19.45 12.97 40.65
CA ALA A 684 18.12 12.98 41.27
C ALA A 684 17.07 12.30 40.39
N GLY A 685 17.22 12.39 39.07
CA GLY A 685 16.25 11.98 38.07
C GLY A 685 15.00 12.88 38.04
N GLY A 686 14.11 12.54 37.12
CA GLY A 686 12.82 13.22 37.01
C GLY A 686 11.74 12.39 36.33
N ALA A 687 10.49 12.81 36.49
CA ALA A 687 9.33 12.17 35.88
C ALA A 687 8.28 13.18 35.41
N ILE A 688 7.91 13.12 34.13
CA ILE A 688 6.73 13.81 33.58
C ILE A 688 5.61 12.78 33.47
N ILE A 689 4.60 12.91 34.32
CA ILE A 689 3.37 12.13 34.19
C ILE A 689 2.50 12.82 33.14
N TYR A 690 2.29 12.17 32.02
CA TYR A 690 1.58 12.67 30.85
C TYR A 690 0.19 12.03 30.79
N LEU A 691 -0.81 12.78 31.27
CA LEU A 691 -2.20 12.33 31.34
C LEU A 691 -2.95 12.70 30.06
N ARG A 692 -3.72 11.75 29.49
CA ARG A 692 -4.51 11.94 28.27
C ARG A 692 -5.82 12.71 28.52
N GLN A 693 -5.66 13.98 28.89
CA GLN A 693 -6.70 14.88 29.42
C GLN A 693 -6.78 16.20 28.61
N GLU A 694 -6.81 16.09 27.29
CA GLU A 694 -6.92 17.21 26.36
C GLU A 694 -8.09 18.17 26.67
N GLY A 695 -7.88 19.45 26.43
CA GLY A 695 -8.85 20.54 26.63
C GLY A 695 -9.07 20.95 28.09
N ARG A 696 -8.23 20.50 29.03
CA ARG A 696 -8.54 20.40 30.47
C ARG A 696 -9.61 19.32 30.76
N GLY A 697 -9.56 18.20 30.04
CA GLY A 697 -10.43 17.04 30.22
C GLY A 697 -11.67 16.97 29.32
N ILE A 698 -12.03 18.06 28.64
CA ILE A 698 -13.20 18.12 27.73
C ILE A 698 -12.95 17.46 26.36
N GLY A 699 -11.71 17.13 26.02
CA GLY A 699 -11.30 16.53 24.74
C GLY A 699 -11.05 17.55 23.63
N LEU A 700 -10.45 17.08 22.53
CA LEU A 700 -9.96 17.93 21.44
C LEU A 700 -11.08 18.66 20.68
N GLY A 701 -12.20 17.97 20.39
CA GLY A 701 -13.32 18.57 19.65
C GLY A 701 -13.95 19.76 20.39
N GLU A 702 -14.18 19.62 21.70
CA GLU A 702 -14.72 20.70 22.54
C GLU A 702 -13.69 21.82 22.76
N LYS A 703 -12.40 21.49 22.86
CA LYS A 703 -11.31 22.50 22.87
C LYS A 703 -11.28 23.35 21.61
N LEU A 704 -11.49 22.77 20.43
CA LEU A 704 -11.54 23.53 19.17
C LEU A 704 -12.79 24.42 19.09
N LYS A 705 -13.95 23.96 19.60
CA LYS A 705 -15.12 24.84 19.78
C LYS A 705 -14.83 25.98 20.76
N ALA A 706 -14.08 25.72 21.84
CA ALA A 706 -13.68 26.73 22.80
C ALA A 706 -12.69 27.76 22.21
N TYR A 707 -11.84 27.37 21.26
CA TYR A 707 -11.02 28.32 20.48
C TYR A 707 -11.89 29.20 19.57
N ASN A 708 -12.89 28.64 18.87
CA ASN A 708 -13.82 29.44 18.07
C ASN A 708 -14.59 30.46 18.93
N LEU A 709 -14.96 30.10 20.17
CA LEU A 709 -15.58 31.03 21.12
C LEU A 709 -14.59 32.10 21.62
N GLN A 710 -13.30 31.78 21.74
CA GLN A 710 -12.26 32.77 22.08
C GLN A 710 -12.04 33.78 20.95
N ASP A 711 -12.18 33.36 19.69
CA ASP A 711 -12.12 34.24 18.52
C ASP A 711 -13.37 35.14 18.39
N LEU A 712 -14.50 34.69 18.95
CA LEU A 712 -15.70 35.51 19.18
C LEU A 712 -15.58 36.42 20.43
N GLY A 713 -14.40 36.50 21.05
CA GLY A 713 -14.04 37.46 22.09
C GLY A 713 -13.94 36.90 23.51
N HIS A 714 -14.50 35.72 23.79
CA HIS A 714 -14.48 35.11 25.12
C HIS A 714 -13.06 34.73 25.59
N ASP A 715 -12.90 34.39 26.87
CA ASP A 715 -11.70 33.73 27.37
C ASP A 715 -11.89 32.21 27.54
N THR A 716 -10.82 31.50 27.92
CA THR A 716 -10.85 30.03 28.08
C THR A 716 -11.73 29.54 29.24
N TYR A 717 -11.99 30.37 30.25
CA TYR A 717 -12.89 30.03 31.36
C TYR A 717 -14.36 30.16 30.90
N GLU A 718 -14.70 31.26 30.25
CA GLU A 718 -16.05 31.53 29.73
C GLU A 718 -16.43 30.59 28.59
N ALA A 719 -15.51 30.34 27.64
CA ALA A 719 -15.74 29.43 26.51
C ALA A 719 -16.12 28.00 26.97
N ASN A 720 -15.49 27.49 28.04
CA ASN A 720 -15.84 26.19 28.60
C ASN A 720 -17.25 26.19 29.21
N LEU A 721 -17.61 27.23 29.97
CA LEU A 721 -18.95 27.36 30.57
C LEU A 721 -20.07 27.53 29.52
N LEU A 722 -19.81 28.27 28.43
CA LEU A 722 -20.74 28.42 27.32
C LEU A 722 -21.01 27.08 26.60
N LEU A 723 -20.00 26.21 26.52
CA LEU A 723 -20.14 24.84 26.04
C LEU A 723 -20.73 23.87 27.08
N ARG A 724 -21.14 24.37 28.25
CA ARG A 724 -21.69 23.61 29.40
C ARG A 724 -20.71 22.64 30.06
N HIS A 725 -19.41 22.84 29.86
CA HIS A 725 -18.34 22.10 30.56
C HIS A 725 -17.88 22.87 31.81
N PRO A 726 -17.36 22.19 32.85
CA PRO A 726 -16.67 22.87 33.94
C PRO A 726 -15.38 23.55 33.42
N ALA A 727 -14.96 24.63 34.09
CA ALA A 727 -13.77 25.40 33.71
C ALA A 727 -12.46 24.56 33.74
N ASP A 728 -12.41 23.52 34.57
CA ASP A 728 -11.38 22.48 34.53
C ASP A 728 -12.04 21.14 34.89
N ALA A 729 -11.94 20.13 34.02
CA ALA A 729 -12.55 18.81 34.19
C ALA A 729 -11.52 17.73 34.61
N ARG A 730 -10.29 18.12 34.97
CA ARG A 730 -9.19 17.19 35.21
C ARG A 730 -9.22 16.58 36.61
N SER A 731 -8.92 15.28 36.67
CA SER A 731 -8.60 14.57 37.90
C SER A 731 -7.12 14.19 37.93
N TYR A 732 -6.46 14.42 39.07
CA TYR A 732 -5.03 14.14 39.26
C TYR A 732 -4.75 12.88 40.10
N GLY A 733 -5.77 12.23 40.67
CA GLY A 733 -5.57 11.00 41.47
C GLY A 733 -4.93 9.84 40.69
N LEU A 734 -5.14 9.80 39.36
CA LEU A 734 -4.44 8.88 38.47
C LEU A 734 -2.93 9.15 38.41
N ALA A 735 -2.52 10.42 38.43
CA ALA A 735 -1.10 10.78 38.51
C ALA A 735 -0.50 10.46 39.87
N THR A 736 -1.23 10.64 40.97
CA THR A 736 -0.79 10.20 42.31
C THR A 736 -0.55 8.68 42.32
N ALA A 737 -1.48 7.89 41.76
CA ALA A 737 -1.31 6.44 41.65
C ALA A 737 -0.09 6.04 40.80
N MET A 738 0.13 6.70 39.64
CA MET A 738 1.32 6.48 38.81
C MET A 738 2.63 6.85 39.53
N LEU A 739 2.65 7.93 40.32
CA LEU A 739 3.82 8.32 41.13
C LEU A 739 4.13 7.31 42.24
N VAL A 740 3.10 6.80 42.92
CA VAL A 740 3.26 5.75 43.95
C VAL A 740 3.86 4.48 43.33
N ASP A 741 3.35 4.03 42.18
CA ASP A 741 3.90 2.87 41.47
C ASP A 741 5.34 3.09 40.98
N LEU A 742 5.72 4.31 40.57
CA LEU A 742 7.10 4.68 40.21
C LEU A 742 8.08 4.80 41.40
N GLY A 743 7.65 4.47 42.62
CA GLY A 743 8.48 4.61 43.83
C GLY A 743 8.73 6.07 44.24
N LEU A 744 7.83 6.99 43.85
CA LEU A 744 7.88 8.42 44.16
C LEU A 744 6.85 8.85 45.22
N GLY A 745 6.13 7.88 45.81
CA GLY A 745 5.27 8.08 46.98
C GLY A 745 6.04 8.14 48.31
N GLY A 746 5.33 8.48 49.39
CA GLY A 746 5.85 8.52 50.75
C GLY A 746 6.87 9.64 51.03
N GLU A 747 7.59 9.51 52.15
CA GLU A 747 8.42 10.57 52.75
C GLU A 747 9.61 11.03 51.91
N ARG A 748 10.03 10.25 50.90
CA ARG A 748 11.04 10.68 49.92
C ARG A 748 10.62 11.98 49.24
N GLY A 749 9.33 12.07 48.88
CA GLY A 749 8.69 13.23 48.28
C GLY A 749 9.24 13.65 46.91
N ILE A 750 8.64 14.70 46.36
CA ILE A 750 8.92 15.21 45.01
C ILE A 750 9.11 16.74 45.01
N ARG A 751 9.85 17.25 44.01
CA ARG A 751 9.87 18.68 43.65
C ARG A 751 8.92 18.89 42.46
N LEU A 752 7.81 19.59 42.66
CA LEU A 752 6.71 19.65 41.69
C LEU A 752 6.76 20.93 40.83
N LEU A 753 6.93 20.77 39.51
CA LEU A 753 6.87 21.82 38.50
C LEU A 753 5.42 22.25 38.24
N THR A 754 4.95 23.28 38.95
CA THR A 754 3.58 23.81 38.81
C THR A 754 3.45 25.27 39.26
N ASN A 755 2.49 25.99 38.68
CA ASN A 755 2.00 27.27 39.18
C ASN A 755 0.56 27.19 39.71
N ASN A 756 -0.13 26.08 39.48
CA ASN A 756 -1.48 25.88 39.98
C ASN A 756 -1.40 25.30 41.41
N PRO A 757 -1.97 25.98 42.44
CA PRO A 757 -1.89 25.52 43.83
C PRO A 757 -2.81 24.32 44.11
N ASP A 758 -3.94 24.20 43.43
CA ASP A 758 -4.85 23.07 43.57
C ASP A 758 -4.25 21.79 42.99
N LYS A 759 -3.42 21.89 41.95
CA LYS A 759 -2.60 20.78 41.43
C LYS A 759 -1.59 20.29 42.47
N ILE A 760 -1.07 21.13 43.37
CA ILE A 760 -0.19 20.67 44.45
C ILE A 760 -0.99 19.74 45.38
N ARG A 761 -2.10 20.25 45.90
CA ARG A 761 -2.98 19.53 46.84
C ARG A 761 -3.61 18.27 46.23
N ALA A 762 -3.97 18.32 44.95
CA ALA A 762 -4.55 17.18 44.22
C ALA A 762 -3.53 16.12 43.80
N VAL A 763 -2.22 16.42 43.85
CA VAL A 763 -1.15 15.43 43.60
C VAL A 763 -0.72 14.75 44.89
N GLU A 764 -0.77 15.42 46.05
CA GLU A 764 -0.45 14.78 47.33
C GLU A 764 -1.38 13.58 47.64
N GLY A 765 -2.65 13.65 47.23
CA GLY A 765 -3.62 12.57 47.37
C GLY A 765 -4.44 12.63 48.68
N PRO A 766 -5.54 11.85 48.77
CA PRO A 766 -6.47 11.93 49.90
C PRO A 766 -5.88 11.48 51.24
N ASN A 767 -4.87 10.59 51.22
CA ASN A 767 -4.15 10.12 52.41
C ASN A 767 -2.70 10.63 52.45
N ARG A 768 -2.37 11.64 51.63
CA ARG A 768 -1.01 12.15 51.42
C ARG A 768 -0.01 11.10 50.92
N GLU A 769 -0.46 10.26 50.00
CA GLU A 769 0.30 9.17 49.39
C GLU A 769 1.58 9.65 48.67
N VAL A 770 1.62 10.92 48.24
CA VAL A 770 2.80 11.63 47.71
C VAL A 770 3.03 12.90 48.54
N VAL A 771 4.28 13.23 48.85
CA VAL A 771 4.64 14.48 49.57
C VAL A 771 5.31 15.47 48.61
N VAL A 772 4.74 16.66 48.43
CA VAL A 772 5.39 17.73 47.66
C VAL A 772 6.29 18.55 48.58
N LYS A 773 7.61 18.37 48.49
CA LYS A 773 8.59 19.07 49.36
C LYS A 773 8.84 20.51 48.90
N GLU A 774 9.01 20.68 47.59
CA GLU A 774 9.22 21.99 46.97
C GLU A 774 8.28 22.17 45.79
N ARG A 775 7.72 23.38 45.64
CA ARG A 775 7.17 23.86 44.37
C ARG A 775 8.31 24.45 43.55
N VAL A 776 8.45 24.04 42.30
CA VAL A 776 9.32 24.70 41.32
C VAL A 776 8.43 25.50 40.36
N ALA A 777 8.71 26.80 40.20
CA ALA A 777 7.88 27.69 39.40
C ALA A 777 8.17 27.55 37.89
N MET A 778 7.12 27.51 37.07
CA MET A 778 7.19 27.46 35.61
C MET A 778 6.88 28.85 35.03
N ILE A 779 7.81 29.79 35.10
CA ILE A 779 7.63 31.16 34.57
C ILE A 779 7.81 31.12 33.04
N PRO A 780 6.93 31.75 32.23
CA PRO A 780 7.10 31.82 30.78
C PRO A 780 8.47 32.36 30.35
N LEU A 781 9.05 31.80 29.29
CA LEU A 781 10.38 32.21 28.80
C LEU A 781 10.39 33.68 28.32
N THR A 782 9.26 34.18 27.82
CA THR A 782 9.08 35.60 27.46
C THR A 782 9.30 36.51 28.66
N TRP A 783 8.65 36.22 29.78
CA TRP A 783 8.77 36.99 31.02
C TRP A 783 10.18 36.85 31.62
N GLN A 784 10.76 35.64 31.60
CA GLN A 784 12.14 35.41 32.07
C GLN A 784 13.22 36.14 31.26
N THR A 785 12.96 36.40 29.96
CA THR A 785 13.96 36.96 29.03
C THR A 785 13.64 38.36 28.52
N GLY A 786 12.62 39.03 29.07
CA GLY A 786 12.20 40.36 28.63
C GLY A 786 11.79 40.40 27.15
N GLY A 787 11.14 39.36 26.66
CA GLY A 787 10.69 39.26 25.26
C GLY A 787 11.77 38.83 24.24
N GLN A 788 12.91 38.28 24.68
CA GLN A 788 13.95 37.80 23.75
C GLN A 788 13.75 36.34 23.28
N LYS A 789 13.04 35.50 24.05
CA LYS A 789 12.77 34.08 23.76
C LYS A 789 11.38 33.69 24.27
N GLY A 790 10.85 32.57 23.78
CA GLY A 790 9.55 32.02 24.19
C GLY A 790 8.40 32.41 23.27
N VAL A 791 7.22 31.87 23.55
CA VAL A 791 5.98 32.09 22.77
C VAL A 791 5.45 33.50 22.99
N GLN A 792 5.26 34.28 21.91
CA GLN A 792 4.76 35.65 21.93
C GLN A 792 3.46 35.76 21.13
N GLY A 793 2.51 36.56 21.63
CA GLY A 793 1.21 36.84 21.00
C GLY A 793 0.19 37.36 22.01
N ASP A 794 -0.82 38.10 21.56
CA ASP A 794 -1.86 38.62 22.43
C ASP A 794 -2.71 37.49 23.04
N GLU A 795 -2.82 36.35 22.34
CA GLU A 795 -3.55 35.17 22.80
C GLU A 795 -2.88 34.48 23.99
N VAL A 796 -1.53 34.42 24.04
CA VAL A 796 -0.83 33.80 25.17
C VAL A 796 -0.90 34.70 26.41
N GLU A 797 -0.79 36.02 26.25
CA GLU A 797 -0.94 36.96 27.37
C GLU A 797 -2.38 36.99 27.91
N LYS A 798 -3.41 37.01 27.04
CA LYS A 798 -4.83 36.86 27.46
C LYS A 798 -5.07 35.53 28.19
N TYR A 799 -4.39 34.45 27.79
CA TYR A 799 -4.45 33.15 28.45
C TYR A 799 -3.70 33.13 29.80
N LEU A 800 -2.59 33.85 29.93
CA LEU A 800 -1.80 33.99 31.15
C LEU A 800 -2.50 34.89 32.19
N SER A 801 -3.13 35.99 31.79
CA SER A 801 -3.97 36.80 32.69
C SER A 801 -5.17 36.00 33.19
N THR A 802 -5.88 35.29 32.30
CA THR A 802 -6.98 34.38 32.67
C THR A 802 -6.54 33.32 33.70
N LYS A 803 -5.29 32.83 33.61
CA LYS A 803 -4.71 31.89 34.60
C LYS A 803 -4.50 32.52 35.98
N ILE A 804 -4.05 33.78 36.03
CA ILE A 804 -3.80 34.50 37.28
C ILE A 804 -5.14 34.90 37.91
N GLU A 805 -6.00 35.58 37.16
CA GLU A 805 -7.24 36.19 37.65
C GLU A 805 -8.32 35.14 37.96
N LYS A 806 -8.67 34.30 36.98
CA LYS A 806 -9.80 33.36 37.09
C LYS A 806 -9.38 32.00 37.67
N PHE A 807 -8.20 31.49 37.33
CA PHE A 807 -7.67 30.22 37.85
C PHE A 807 -6.71 30.34 39.05
N LYS A 808 -6.43 31.55 39.56
CA LYS A 808 -5.61 31.80 40.77
C LYS A 808 -4.24 31.12 40.76
N HIS A 809 -3.60 31.03 39.58
CA HIS A 809 -2.25 30.52 39.47
C HIS A 809 -1.25 31.45 40.19
N LEU A 810 -0.28 30.85 40.87
CA LEU A 810 0.82 31.52 41.58
C LEU A 810 1.91 32.00 40.60
N LEU A 811 1.51 32.80 39.62
CA LEU A 811 2.37 33.52 38.69
C LEU A 811 2.39 35.01 39.06
N SER A 812 3.57 35.60 39.03
CA SER A 812 3.77 37.03 38.88
C SER A 812 4.60 37.26 37.61
N GLN A 813 4.47 38.45 37.03
CA GLN A 813 5.54 39.01 36.19
C GLN A 813 6.75 39.38 37.06
#